data_AF-A0ABD7JPJ3-F1
#
_entry.id   AF-A0ABD7JPJ3-F1
#
_cell.length_a   1.000
_cell.length_b   1.000
_cell.length_c   1.000
_cell.angle_alpha   90.00
_cell.angle_beta   90.00
_cell.angle_gamma   90.00
#
_symmetry.space_group_name_H-M   'P 1'
#
loop_
_entity.id
_entity.type
_entity.pdbx_description
1 polymer ?
#
loop_
_entity_poly.entity_id
_entity_poly.type
_entity_poly.pdbx_seq_one_letter_code
_entity_poly.pdbx_strand_id
1 'polypeptide(L)'
;MKKKFLAVLLTLFPFFALGATTQADTVKIVSDTAYAPFEFKDSDQTYKGIDVDIINKVAEIKGWDIDMSFPGFDAAVNAVQAGQADAIMAGMTKTSEREKVFTMSDTYYDTKVVIATTKANTISKYEQLKGKKVGVKTGTAAQRFLEKNKDKYGFTLKTFDTGDLMYNSLSAGDVDAVMDDQPVIEYAINQGQNLKISMKGEAVGSFAFGVKKGSKHEHLVTEFNEALAQMKKDGSLDEIINKWTASKGSSDSAVPETSTPAGQKASPTKDKYIIASDSSFAPFVFQDDSNQYTGIDMELIKAIAKDQGFTVEVTNPGFDAAINSVQTGQADGIIAGMSVTDARKKTFDYSDPYYTANSILAVKDSSNIKSYEELKGKTVGVKTGTASQTFLEENKSKYGYSIKTFSDAASMYDSLNTGSVAAVMDDEPVVKYAIKQGKKLKTPIEGTPSGQVAFAVKKGSNPELIEMFNNGLANLKESGKYQEILDKYLASEEKESTVDESTIWGLLQNNYQELLKGLGVTIALALISFAIAMVIGIIFGMFSVSPYKPLRWIAEIFVDVIRGIPLMIVAAFIFWGIPNLIESMTGQQSPINAFVAGTIALSLNAGAYIAEIVRGGIQAVPVGQMEASRSLGISYSKTMSKIILPQATKIMLPNFVNQFVIALKDTTIVSAIGLAELFKTGKDIIARNYQSFRMYAILAVLYLIIITLLTRLAKRLEKRIK
;
A
#
# COMPACT_ATOMS: atom_id res chain seq x y z
N MET A 1 -26.17 10.94 -40.46
CA MET A 1 -26.06 9.63 -39.77
C MET A 1 -25.36 9.78 -38.41
N LYS A 2 -25.97 10.49 -37.45
CA LYS A 2 -25.37 10.76 -36.11
C LYS A 2 -26.28 10.41 -34.93
N LYS A 3 -27.39 9.67 -35.15
CA LYS A 3 -28.38 9.37 -34.09
C LYS A 3 -28.66 7.88 -33.86
N LYS A 4 -27.86 6.96 -34.42
CA LYS A 4 -28.06 5.51 -34.25
C LYS A 4 -26.97 4.77 -33.46
N PHE A 5 -25.96 5.48 -32.94
CA PHE A 5 -24.86 4.85 -32.18
C PHE A 5 -25.05 4.89 -30.65
N LEU A 6 -26.09 5.56 -30.13
CA LEU A 6 -26.32 5.68 -28.68
C LEU A 6 -27.22 4.57 -28.11
N ALA A 7 -27.78 3.69 -28.96
CA ALA A 7 -28.77 2.70 -28.54
C ALA A 7 -28.20 1.30 -28.27
N VAL A 8 -26.89 1.08 -28.40
CA VAL A 8 -26.25 -0.24 -28.19
C VAL A 8 -25.51 -0.33 -26.85
N LEU A 9 -25.43 0.77 -26.07
CA LEU A 9 -24.69 0.82 -24.81
C LEU A 9 -25.55 0.63 -23.54
N LEU A 10 -26.82 0.24 -23.68
CA LEU A 10 -27.78 0.17 -22.57
C LEU A 10 -28.45 -1.20 -22.35
N THR A 11 -27.90 -2.28 -22.94
CA THR A 11 -28.48 -3.63 -22.86
C THR A 11 -27.60 -4.67 -22.16
N LEU A 12 -26.71 -4.26 -21.26
CA LEU A 12 -25.95 -5.17 -20.38
C LEU A 12 -26.21 -4.82 -18.91
N PHE A 13 -27.42 -5.12 -18.46
CA PHE A 13 -27.74 -5.30 -17.04
C PHE A 13 -28.70 -6.50 -16.95
N PRO A 14 -28.33 -7.61 -16.29
CA PRO A 14 -29.29 -8.66 -16.01
C PRO A 14 -30.22 -8.20 -14.88
N PHE A 15 -31.53 -8.32 -15.14
CA PHE A 15 -32.61 -8.21 -14.16
C PHE A 15 -32.42 -9.28 -13.06
N PHE A 16 -32.27 -8.85 -11.81
CA PHE A 16 -32.54 -9.71 -10.66
C PHE A 16 -34.03 -9.69 -10.36
N ALA A 17 -34.67 -10.86 -10.35
CA ALA A 17 -36.05 -11.04 -9.98
C ALA A 17 -36.21 -10.88 -8.45
N LEU A 18 -37.15 -10.02 -8.03
CA LEU A 18 -37.57 -9.88 -6.64
C LEU A 18 -38.50 -11.04 -6.26
N GLY A 19 -37.99 -11.95 -5.43
CA GLY A 19 -38.81 -12.82 -4.59
C GLY A 19 -39.09 -12.09 -3.27
N ALA A 20 -40.36 -11.83 -2.97
CA ALA A 20 -40.77 -11.31 -1.67
C ALA A 20 -40.75 -12.45 -0.65
N THR A 21 -39.72 -12.48 0.20
CA THR A 21 -39.76 -13.17 1.49
C THR A 21 -40.15 -12.16 2.56
N THR A 22 -41.14 -12.49 3.38
CA THR A 22 -41.50 -11.75 4.59
C THR A 22 -40.26 -11.56 5.46
N GLN A 23 -39.75 -10.32 5.51
CA GLN A 23 -38.55 -9.93 6.24
C GLN A 23 -38.88 -9.87 7.74
N ALA A 24 -38.01 -10.44 8.58
CA ALA A 24 -38.10 -10.28 10.03
C ALA A 24 -37.97 -8.79 10.40
N ASP A 25 -38.67 -8.33 11.44
CA ASP A 25 -38.54 -6.96 11.94
C ASP A 25 -37.09 -6.72 12.41
N THR A 26 -36.41 -5.74 11.80
CA THR A 26 -35.02 -5.39 12.15
C THR A 26 -34.94 -4.79 13.56
N VAL A 27 -34.08 -5.35 14.41
CA VAL A 27 -33.82 -4.93 15.80
C VAL A 27 -32.81 -3.78 15.81
N LYS A 28 -33.23 -2.60 16.26
CA LYS A 28 -32.39 -1.39 16.34
C LYS A 28 -31.67 -1.31 17.67
N ILE A 29 -30.35 -1.48 17.63
CA ILE A 29 -29.50 -1.48 18.82
C ILE A 29 -28.61 -0.24 18.81
N VAL A 30 -28.62 0.53 19.91
CA VAL A 30 -27.78 1.71 20.07
C VAL A 30 -26.61 1.44 21.01
N SER A 31 -25.45 2.03 20.73
CA SER A 31 -24.22 1.88 21.50
C SER A 31 -23.48 3.22 21.70
N ASP A 32 -22.36 3.23 22.43
CA ASP A 32 -21.53 4.43 22.60
C ASP A 32 -20.76 4.77 21.31
N THR A 33 -20.25 6.00 21.21
CA THR A 33 -19.51 6.45 20.01
C THR A 33 -18.06 5.96 20.01
N ALA A 34 -17.41 5.85 21.17
CA ALA A 34 -16.01 5.47 21.25
C ALA A 34 -15.63 5.02 22.66
N TYR A 35 -15.67 3.71 22.91
CA TYR A 35 -15.30 3.07 24.14
C TYR A 35 -14.54 1.76 23.88
N ALA A 36 -13.31 1.88 23.37
CA ALA A 36 -12.45 0.71 23.14
C ALA A 36 -12.06 0.04 24.47
N PRO A 37 -12.03 -1.31 24.55
CA PRO A 37 -12.25 -2.26 23.46
C PRO A 37 -13.72 -2.72 23.24
N PHE A 38 -14.72 -2.10 23.87
CA PHE A 38 -16.11 -2.55 23.82
C PHE A 38 -16.83 -2.13 22.53
N GLU A 39 -16.72 -0.86 22.14
CA GLU A 39 -17.27 -0.34 20.88
C GLU A 39 -16.46 0.85 20.37
N PHE A 40 -15.88 0.74 19.19
CA PHE A 40 -15.11 1.84 18.59
C PHE A 40 -15.04 1.67 17.08
N LYS A 41 -14.79 2.77 16.36
CA LYS A 41 -14.46 2.69 14.93
C LYS A 41 -13.02 2.24 14.75
N ASP A 42 -12.83 1.13 14.06
CA ASP A 42 -11.52 0.70 13.60
C ASP A 42 -11.08 1.50 12.35
N SER A 43 -9.85 1.30 11.90
CA SER A 43 -9.22 1.95 10.74
C SER A 43 -10.07 1.90 9.46
N ASP A 44 -10.93 0.89 9.30
CA ASP A 44 -11.87 0.74 8.17
C ASP A 44 -13.18 1.53 8.33
N GLN A 45 -13.29 2.36 9.37
CA GLN A 45 -14.47 3.13 9.76
C GLN A 45 -15.70 2.28 10.14
N THR A 46 -15.53 0.96 10.29
CA THR A 46 -16.57 0.08 10.83
C THR A 46 -16.45 -0.02 12.34
N TYR A 47 -17.59 -0.11 13.01
CA TYR A 47 -17.62 -0.32 14.44
C TYR A 47 -17.25 -1.77 14.78
N LYS A 48 -16.32 -1.93 15.71
CA LYS A 48 -15.85 -3.21 16.24
C LYS A 48 -15.71 -3.09 17.76
N GLY A 49 -15.55 -4.24 18.41
CA GLY A 49 -15.28 -4.33 19.83
C GLY A 49 -16.06 -5.46 20.49
N ILE A 50 -15.87 -5.63 21.80
CA ILE A 50 -16.50 -6.68 22.60
C ILE A 50 -18.04 -6.61 22.51
N ASP A 51 -18.64 -5.44 22.67
CA ASP A 51 -20.11 -5.28 22.64
C ASP A 51 -20.66 -5.56 21.24
N VAL A 52 -19.96 -5.10 20.20
CA VAL A 52 -20.33 -5.33 18.80
C VAL A 52 -20.25 -6.81 18.44
N ASP A 53 -19.16 -7.48 18.82
CA ASP A 53 -18.95 -8.91 18.55
C ASP A 53 -19.95 -9.79 19.30
N ILE A 54 -20.28 -9.46 20.56
CA ILE A 54 -21.31 -10.16 21.33
C ILE A 54 -22.68 -9.99 20.66
N ILE A 55 -23.07 -8.78 20.26
CA ILE A 55 -24.35 -8.55 19.57
C ILE A 55 -24.42 -9.35 18.27
N ASN A 56 -23.37 -9.31 17.45
CA ASN A 56 -23.33 -10.07 16.21
C ASN A 56 -23.47 -11.58 16.47
N LYS A 57 -22.83 -12.10 17.53
CA LYS A 57 -22.93 -13.52 17.88
C LYS A 57 -24.32 -13.89 18.42
N VAL A 58 -24.93 -13.02 19.21
CA VAL A 58 -26.33 -13.19 19.66
C VAL A 58 -27.28 -13.19 18.47
N ALA A 59 -27.09 -12.27 17.52
CA ALA A 59 -27.87 -12.19 16.29
C ALA A 59 -27.71 -13.46 15.44
N GLU A 60 -26.50 -14.01 15.34
CA GLU A 60 -26.25 -15.29 14.67
C GLU A 60 -26.99 -16.45 15.36
N ILE A 61 -26.92 -16.55 16.69
CA ILE A 61 -27.53 -17.64 17.48
C ILE A 61 -29.06 -17.57 17.44
N LYS A 62 -29.63 -16.36 17.50
CA LYS A 62 -31.08 -16.12 17.60
C LYS A 62 -31.75 -15.77 16.28
N GLY A 63 -30.97 -15.58 15.22
CA GLY A 63 -31.47 -15.17 13.91
C GLY A 63 -32.01 -13.74 13.90
N TRP A 64 -31.43 -12.83 14.68
CA TRP A 64 -31.82 -11.41 14.64
C TRP A 64 -31.32 -10.76 13.35
N ASP A 65 -32.21 -10.01 12.69
CA ASP A 65 -31.81 -8.98 11.74
C ASP A 65 -31.55 -7.71 12.55
N ILE A 66 -30.31 -7.20 12.56
CA ILE A 66 -29.90 -6.10 13.45
C ILE A 66 -29.49 -4.85 12.68
N ASP A 67 -29.81 -3.69 13.24
CA ASP A 67 -29.31 -2.38 12.80
C ASP A 67 -28.66 -1.67 13.99
N MET A 68 -27.32 -1.58 13.96
CA MET A 68 -26.55 -0.97 15.04
C MET A 68 -26.21 0.49 14.73
N SER A 69 -26.45 1.38 15.70
CA SER A 69 -26.05 2.79 15.61
C SER A 69 -25.34 3.26 16.88
N PHE A 70 -24.47 4.27 16.75
CA PHE A 70 -23.49 4.62 17.78
C PHE A 70 -23.54 6.11 18.14
N PRO A 71 -24.68 6.61 18.66
CA PRO A 71 -24.90 8.05 18.88
C PRO A 71 -24.18 8.60 20.13
N GLY A 72 -23.57 7.73 20.94
CA GLY A 72 -22.96 8.10 22.21
C GLY A 72 -23.83 7.65 23.39
N PHE A 73 -23.22 7.28 24.52
CA PHE A 73 -23.92 6.62 25.63
C PHE A 73 -25.19 7.35 26.08
N ASP A 74 -25.12 8.66 26.33
CA ASP A 74 -26.27 9.45 26.79
C ASP A 74 -27.37 9.52 25.72
N ALA A 75 -26.99 9.68 24.45
CA ALA A 75 -27.94 9.68 23.34
C ALA A 75 -28.57 8.30 23.11
N ALA A 76 -27.81 7.22 23.31
CA ALA A 76 -28.28 5.85 23.23
C ALA A 76 -29.31 5.56 24.33
N VAL A 77 -29.02 5.94 25.58
CA VAL A 77 -29.97 5.82 26.71
C VAL A 77 -31.28 6.56 26.39
N ASN A 78 -31.17 7.80 25.91
CA ASN A 78 -32.33 8.61 25.55
C ASN A 78 -33.12 8.02 24.37
N ALA A 79 -32.44 7.49 23.34
CA ALA A 79 -33.08 6.87 22.18
C ALA A 79 -33.94 5.66 22.58
N VAL A 80 -33.43 4.77 23.43
CA VAL A 80 -34.20 3.61 23.91
C VAL A 80 -35.37 4.05 24.80
N GLN A 81 -35.16 5.00 25.71
CA GLN A 81 -36.24 5.50 26.57
C GLN A 81 -37.34 6.22 25.77
N ALA A 82 -36.97 6.94 24.70
CA ALA A 82 -37.89 7.59 23.78
C ALA A 82 -38.57 6.62 22.80
N GLY A 83 -38.13 5.35 22.73
CA GLY A 83 -38.62 4.35 21.78
C GLY A 83 -38.13 4.57 20.35
N GLN A 84 -37.03 5.31 20.17
CA GLN A 84 -36.36 5.52 18.88
C GLN A 84 -35.40 4.37 18.52
N ALA A 85 -34.97 3.62 19.52
CA ALA A 85 -34.21 2.37 19.39
C ALA A 85 -34.84 1.30 20.29
N ASP A 86 -34.62 0.03 19.95
CA ASP A 86 -35.24 -1.11 20.61
C ASP A 86 -34.44 -1.56 21.83
N ALA A 87 -33.11 -1.48 21.75
CA ALA A 87 -32.20 -1.91 22.80
C ALA A 87 -30.90 -1.09 22.86
N ILE A 88 -30.17 -1.21 23.98
CA ILE A 88 -28.86 -0.61 24.22
C ILE A 88 -27.84 -1.66 24.68
N MET A 89 -26.64 -1.61 24.12
CA MET A 89 -25.45 -2.29 24.62
C MET A 89 -24.25 -1.37 24.42
N ALA A 90 -23.74 -0.84 25.53
CA ALA A 90 -22.77 0.25 25.53
C ALA A 90 -21.94 0.25 26.82
N GLY A 91 -21.42 -0.91 27.22
CA GLY A 91 -20.78 -1.10 28.53
C GLY A 91 -21.67 -0.69 29.71
N MET A 92 -22.99 -0.87 29.59
CA MET A 92 -23.94 -0.30 30.55
C MET A 92 -23.94 -1.06 31.87
N THR A 93 -23.36 -0.46 32.92
CA THR A 93 -23.38 -1.03 34.28
C THR A 93 -24.81 -1.30 34.77
N LYS A 94 -25.08 -2.53 35.23
CA LYS A 94 -26.32 -2.92 35.89
C LYS A 94 -26.39 -2.33 37.29
N THR A 95 -27.43 -1.54 37.55
CA THR A 95 -27.67 -0.86 38.84
C THR A 95 -29.16 -0.90 39.17
N SER A 96 -29.48 -0.89 40.46
CA SER A 96 -30.88 -0.90 40.91
C SER A 96 -31.66 0.34 40.44
N GLU A 97 -30.99 1.46 40.21
CA GLU A 97 -31.58 2.66 39.62
C GLU A 97 -31.93 2.47 38.15
N ARG A 98 -31.02 1.90 37.34
CA ARG A 98 -31.27 1.65 35.91
C ARG A 98 -32.34 0.58 35.70
N GLU A 99 -32.42 -0.42 36.56
CA GLU A 99 -33.47 -1.46 36.52
C GLU A 99 -34.89 -0.92 36.79
N LYS A 100 -35.03 0.32 37.28
CA LYS A 100 -36.34 0.98 37.38
C LYS A 100 -36.86 1.42 36.01
N VAL A 101 -35.98 1.67 35.05
CA VAL A 101 -36.32 2.24 33.73
C VAL A 101 -35.96 1.33 32.55
N PHE A 102 -35.03 0.38 32.74
CA PHE A 102 -34.66 -0.66 31.79
C PHE A 102 -34.98 -2.05 32.33
N THR A 103 -35.36 -2.95 31.45
CA THR A 103 -35.27 -4.39 31.68
C THR A 103 -33.90 -4.82 31.16
N MET A 104 -33.05 -5.32 32.05
CA MET A 104 -31.63 -5.59 31.78
C MET A 104 -31.33 -7.09 31.82
N SER A 105 -30.45 -7.54 30.93
CA SER A 105 -29.98 -8.92 30.82
C SER A 105 -29.20 -9.38 32.06
N ASP A 106 -28.84 -10.66 32.05
CA ASP A 106 -27.72 -11.16 32.83
C ASP A 106 -26.43 -10.46 32.40
N THR A 107 -25.46 -10.40 33.31
CA THR A 107 -24.23 -9.67 33.05
C THR A 107 -23.33 -10.46 32.11
N TYR A 108 -22.87 -9.78 31.06
CA TYR A 108 -21.98 -10.36 30.05
C TYR A 108 -20.50 -10.07 30.34
N TYR A 109 -20.21 -9.03 31.14
CA TYR A 109 -18.85 -8.66 31.51
C TYR A 109 -18.82 -8.07 32.92
N ASP A 110 -17.97 -8.62 33.81
CA ASP A 110 -17.75 -8.08 35.14
C ASP A 110 -16.57 -7.10 35.09
N THR A 111 -16.83 -5.81 35.32
CA THR A 111 -15.77 -4.80 35.27
C THR A 111 -15.01 -4.69 36.59
N LYS A 112 -13.68 -4.63 36.44
CA LYS A 112 -12.75 -4.24 37.50
C LYS A 112 -12.01 -2.99 37.05
N VAL A 113 -11.79 -2.06 37.96
CA VAL A 113 -10.84 -0.96 37.73
C VAL A 113 -9.47 -1.35 38.27
N VAL A 114 -8.43 -1.01 37.52
CA VAL A 114 -7.04 -1.32 37.87
C VAL A 114 -6.23 -0.03 37.87
N ILE A 115 -5.19 -0.01 38.70
CA ILE A 115 -4.14 0.99 38.57
C ILE A 115 -3.12 0.52 37.54
N ALA A 116 -2.88 1.36 36.53
CA ALA A 116 -1.82 1.21 35.57
C ALA A 116 -0.69 2.23 35.82
N THR A 117 0.53 1.81 35.56
CA THR A 117 1.73 2.66 35.63
C THR A 117 2.61 2.39 34.42
N THR A 118 3.65 3.20 34.20
CA THR A 118 4.66 2.88 33.17
C THR A 118 5.41 1.59 33.52
N LYS A 119 5.93 0.86 32.52
CA LYS A 119 6.65 -0.41 32.78
C LYS A 119 7.80 -0.24 33.79
N ALA A 120 8.48 0.92 33.76
CA ALA A 120 9.61 1.27 34.64
C ALA A 120 9.22 1.65 36.09
N ASN A 121 7.95 1.95 36.36
CA ASN A 121 7.49 2.39 37.68
C ASN A 121 7.50 1.22 38.70
N THR A 122 7.62 1.49 40.00
CA THR A 122 7.67 0.45 41.05
C THR A 122 6.40 0.36 41.91
N ILE A 123 5.37 1.15 41.63
CA ILE A 123 4.11 1.14 42.37
C ILE A 123 3.35 -0.17 42.09
N SER A 124 3.08 -0.92 43.16
CA SER A 124 2.41 -2.23 43.14
C SER A 124 1.38 -2.41 44.27
N LYS A 125 1.14 -1.38 45.09
CA LYS A 125 0.08 -1.35 46.12
C LYS A 125 -0.41 0.07 46.41
N TYR A 126 -1.64 0.20 46.88
CA TYR A 126 -2.29 1.50 47.12
C TYR A 126 -1.55 2.40 48.12
N GLU A 127 -0.86 1.84 49.12
CA GLU A 127 -0.10 2.63 50.11
C GLU A 127 1.05 3.41 49.47
N GLN A 128 1.56 2.97 48.31
CA GLN A 128 2.62 3.65 47.58
C GLN A 128 2.13 4.86 46.77
N LEU A 129 0.81 5.07 46.70
CA LEU A 129 0.23 6.26 46.09
C LEU A 129 0.28 7.48 47.02
N LYS A 130 0.74 7.33 48.28
CA LYS A 130 0.84 8.46 49.21
C LYS A 130 1.73 9.58 48.65
N GLY A 131 1.16 10.78 48.52
CA GLY A 131 1.82 11.95 47.94
C GLY A 131 1.92 11.93 46.40
N LYS A 132 1.33 10.94 45.74
CA LYS A 132 1.36 10.77 44.28
C LYS A 132 0.13 11.40 43.61
N LYS A 133 0.23 11.65 42.30
CA LYS A 133 -0.90 12.07 41.47
C LYS A 133 -1.45 10.87 40.71
N VAL A 134 -2.75 10.61 40.87
CA VAL A 134 -3.46 9.55 40.15
C VAL A 134 -4.37 10.18 39.12
N GLY A 135 -4.17 9.80 37.86
CA GLY A 135 -5.01 10.20 36.73
C GLY A 135 -6.26 9.34 36.62
N VAL A 136 -7.39 9.96 36.27
CA VAL A 136 -8.64 9.23 36.03
C VAL A 136 -9.55 10.00 35.07
N LYS A 137 -10.36 9.31 34.27
CA LYS A 137 -11.35 9.95 33.41
C LYS A 137 -12.52 10.52 34.23
N THR A 138 -12.97 11.72 33.88
CA THR A 138 -14.11 12.40 34.52
C THR A 138 -15.40 11.59 34.35
N GLY A 139 -16.24 11.53 35.38
CA GLY A 139 -17.55 10.87 35.39
C GLY A 139 -17.53 9.34 35.57
N THR A 140 -16.36 8.72 35.66
CA THR A 140 -16.23 7.24 35.64
C THR A 140 -16.42 6.57 37.00
N ALA A 141 -16.64 5.25 36.99
CA ALA A 141 -16.63 4.43 38.20
C ALA A 141 -15.25 4.44 38.88
N ALA A 142 -14.17 4.47 38.09
CA ALA A 142 -12.80 4.66 38.57
C ALA A 142 -12.65 5.97 39.35
N GLN A 143 -13.22 7.09 38.85
CA GLN A 143 -13.17 8.37 39.57
C GLN A 143 -13.87 8.25 40.93
N ARG A 144 -15.10 7.72 40.98
CA ARG A 144 -15.83 7.54 42.25
C ARG A 144 -15.08 6.67 43.24
N PHE A 145 -14.47 5.59 42.75
CA PHE A 145 -13.63 4.72 43.57
C PHE A 145 -12.44 5.50 44.15
N LEU A 146 -11.71 6.24 43.32
CA LEU A 146 -10.57 7.03 43.76
C LEU A 146 -10.96 8.16 44.71
N GLU A 147 -12.07 8.86 44.46
CA GLU A 147 -12.57 9.93 45.33
C GLU A 147 -12.91 9.43 46.73
N LYS A 148 -13.52 8.24 46.84
CA LYS A 148 -13.84 7.59 48.12
C LYS A 148 -12.59 7.16 48.89
N ASN A 149 -11.49 6.88 48.19
CA ASN A 149 -10.28 6.28 48.76
C ASN A 149 -9.07 7.24 48.85
N LYS A 150 -9.16 8.45 48.27
CA LYS A 150 -8.03 9.40 48.22
C LYS A 150 -7.50 9.78 49.59
N ASP A 151 -8.38 9.99 50.57
CA ASP A 151 -7.97 10.38 51.93
C ASP A 151 -7.36 9.20 52.70
N LYS A 152 -7.86 7.98 52.41
CA LYS A 152 -7.35 6.74 53.01
C LYS A 152 -5.90 6.46 52.59
N TYR A 153 -5.56 6.68 51.32
CA TYR A 153 -4.23 6.36 50.77
C TYR A 153 -3.34 7.59 50.51
N GLY A 154 -3.87 8.81 50.70
CA GLY A 154 -3.10 10.06 50.68
C GLY A 154 -2.59 10.49 49.30
N PHE A 155 -3.30 10.17 48.21
CA PHE A 155 -2.97 10.62 46.86
C PHE A 155 -3.81 11.83 46.43
N THR A 156 -3.39 12.51 45.37
CA THR A 156 -4.16 13.58 44.72
C THR A 156 -4.72 13.11 43.38
N LEU A 157 -5.87 13.63 42.99
CA LEU A 157 -6.54 13.26 41.75
C LEU A 157 -6.33 14.33 40.67
N LYS A 158 -6.02 13.87 39.46
CA LYS A 158 -6.07 14.70 38.24
C LYS A 158 -7.08 14.05 37.30
N THR A 159 -8.18 14.75 37.03
CA THR A 159 -9.24 14.27 36.15
C THR A 159 -8.96 14.65 34.71
N PHE A 160 -9.35 13.80 33.77
CA PHE A 160 -9.17 13.99 32.34
C PHE A 160 -10.47 13.75 31.59
N ASP A 161 -10.69 14.49 30.50
CA ASP A 161 -11.89 14.31 29.68
C ASP A 161 -11.83 13.05 28.81
N THR A 162 -10.62 12.58 28.48
CA THR A 162 -10.41 11.39 27.64
C THR A 162 -9.28 10.50 28.15
N GLY A 163 -9.30 9.21 27.76
CA GLY A 163 -8.24 8.25 28.07
C GLY A 163 -6.88 8.67 27.51
N ASP A 164 -6.83 9.15 26.27
CA ASP A 164 -5.61 9.65 25.64
C ASP A 164 -4.89 10.71 26.47
N LEU A 165 -5.63 11.71 26.98
CA LEU A 165 -5.06 12.77 27.81
C LEU A 165 -4.51 12.21 29.12
N MET A 166 -5.21 11.23 29.70
CA MET A 166 -4.79 10.55 30.93
C MET A 166 -3.51 9.72 30.72
N TYR A 167 -3.44 8.90 29.66
CA TYR A 167 -2.28 8.07 29.35
C TYR A 167 -1.07 8.91 28.93
N ASN A 168 -1.27 9.97 28.15
CA ASN A 168 -0.19 10.91 27.80
C ASN A 168 0.35 11.62 29.04
N SER A 169 -0.53 12.01 29.97
CA SER A 169 -0.11 12.58 31.25
C SER A 169 0.68 11.59 32.11
N LEU A 170 0.40 10.29 32.03
CA LEU A 170 1.19 9.26 32.71
C LEU A 170 2.56 9.08 32.04
N SER A 171 2.59 9.01 30.71
CA SER A 171 3.83 8.88 29.93
C SER A 171 4.77 10.06 30.14
N ALA A 172 4.22 11.28 30.21
CA ALA A 172 4.97 12.51 30.48
C ALA A 172 5.42 12.65 31.95
N GLY A 173 4.99 11.77 32.86
CA GLY A 173 5.29 11.86 34.29
C GLY A 173 4.50 12.94 35.04
N ASP A 174 3.47 13.52 34.41
CA ASP A 174 2.58 14.51 35.03
C ASP A 174 1.65 13.89 36.09
N VAL A 175 1.33 12.60 35.91
CA VAL A 175 0.70 11.73 36.92
C VAL A 175 1.57 10.49 37.12
N ASP A 176 1.60 9.96 38.33
CA ASP A 176 2.44 8.81 38.69
C ASP A 176 1.77 7.46 38.36
N ALA A 177 0.44 7.46 38.28
CA ALA A 177 -0.39 6.29 38.03
C ALA A 177 -1.73 6.74 37.41
N VAL A 178 -2.43 5.83 36.73
CA VAL A 178 -3.80 6.06 36.23
C VAL A 178 -4.72 4.93 36.65
N MET A 179 -6.02 5.22 36.81
CA MET A 179 -7.03 4.19 37.02
C MET A 179 -8.03 4.17 35.88
N ASP A 180 -8.26 2.99 35.30
CA ASP A 180 -9.29 2.75 34.28
C ASP A 180 -9.82 1.32 34.41
N ASP A 181 -10.83 0.96 33.62
CA ASP A 181 -11.31 -0.41 33.52
C ASP A 181 -10.17 -1.33 33.01
N GLN A 182 -10.01 -2.49 33.65
CA GLN A 182 -9.01 -3.50 33.33
C GLN A 182 -8.91 -3.82 31.83
N PRO A 183 -10.00 -4.11 31.10
CA PRO A 183 -9.93 -4.39 29.66
C PRO A 183 -9.44 -3.20 28.83
N VAL A 184 -9.67 -1.96 29.28
CA VAL A 184 -9.19 -0.75 28.58
C VAL A 184 -7.67 -0.66 28.73
N ILE A 185 -7.14 -0.93 29.92
CA ILE A 185 -5.69 -0.97 30.16
C ILE A 185 -5.05 -2.15 29.44
N GLU A 186 -5.65 -3.33 29.47
CA GLU A 186 -5.15 -4.52 28.76
C GLU A 186 -5.14 -4.29 27.25
N TYR A 187 -6.21 -3.73 26.69
CA TYR A 187 -6.24 -3.32 25.30
C TYR A 187 -5.14 -2.29 24.99
N ALA A 188 -4.95 -1.27 25.83
CA ALA A 188 -3.88 -0.29 25.65
C ALA A 188 -2.48 -0.93 25.69
N ILE A 189 -2.24 -1.89 26.59
CA ILE A 189 -1.01 -2.69 26.65
C ILE A 189 -0.85 -3.51 25.35
N ASN A 190 -1.93 -4.12 24.86
CA ASN A 190 -1.94 -4.90 23.61
C ASN A 190 -1.70 -4.03 22.37
N GLN A 191 -2.07 -2.75 22.43
CA GLN A 191 -1.74 -1.74 21.42
C GLN A 191 -0.30 -1.22 21.55
N GLY A 192 0.52 -1.80 22.44
CA GLY A 192 1.92 -1.45 22.62
C GLY A 192 2.18 -0.24 23.50
N GLN A 193 1.20 0.25 24.26
CA GLN A 193 1.45 1.34 25.20
C GLN A 193 2.40 0.89 26.32
N ASN A 194 3.29 1.79 26.76
CA ASN A 194 4.22 1.57 27.88
C ASN A 194 3.48 1.58 29.22
N LEU A 195 2.63 0.59 29.43
CA LEU A 195 1.81 0.42 30.61
C LEU A 195 2.04 -0.96 31.22
N LYS A 196 1.80 -1.07 32.53
CA LYS A 196 1.67 -2.32 33.24
C LYS A 196 0.61 -2.21 34.32
N ILE A 197 -0.06 -3.33 34.59
CA ILE A 197 -0.93 -3.52 35.75
C ILE A 197 -0.09 -4.23 36.81
N SER A 198 0.07 -3.60 37.99
CA SER A 198 0.89 -4.14 39.09
C SER A 198 0.10 -4.34 40.38
N MET A 199 -1.22 -4.16 40.33
CA MET A 199 -2.14 -4.32 41.44
C MET A 199 -3.34 -5.16 41.00
N LYS A 200 -3.94 -5.88 41.95
CA LYS A 200 -5.21 -6.58 41.72
C LYS A 200 -6.31 -5.55 41.45
N GLY A 201 -7.12 -5.79 40.42
CA GLY A 201 -8.26 -4.93 40.10
C GLY A 201 -9.37 -4.99 41.14
N GLU A 202 -10.08 -3.88 41.28
CA GLU A 202 -11.20 -3.68 42.21
C GLU A 202 -12.52 -3.78 41.45
N ALA A 203 -13.42 -4.66 41.90
CA ALA A 203 -14.72 -4.81 41.25
C ALA A 203 -15.56 -3.55 41.45
N VAL A 204 -16.07 -2.97 40.35
CA VAL A 204 -16.87 -1.73 40.38
C VAL A 204 -18.22 -1.85 39.67
N GLY A 205 -18.54 -3.02 39.12
CA GLY A 205 -19.84 -3.33 38.56
C GLY A 205 -19.78 -4.39 37.47
N SER A 206 -20.89 -4.58 36.77
CA SER A 206 -21.01 -5.54 35.68
C SER A 206 -21.89 -4.96 34.57
N PHE A 207 -21.55 -5.21 33.31
CA PHE A 207 -22.25 -4.70 32.15
C PHE A 207 -23.37 -5.64 31.71
N ALA A 208 -24.48 -5.06 31.25
CA ALA A 208 -25.64 -5.80 30.76
C ALA A 208 -26.29 -5.10 29.56
N PHE A 209 -26.87 -5.91 28.67
CA PHE A 209 -27.75 -5.47 27.59
C PHE A 209 -29.08 -4.98 28.19
N GLY A 210 -29.70 -3.97 27.59
CA GLY A 210 -30.93 -3.39 28.15
C GLY A 210 -31.94 -2.98 27.10
N VAL A 211 -33.22 -3.10 27.46
CA VAL A 211 -34.36 -2.56 26.70
C VAL A 211 -35.23 -1.71 27.61
N LYS A 212 -36.05 -0.83 27.05
CA LYS A 212 -36.98 -0.02 27.84
C LYS A 212 -37.93 -0.93 28.63
N LYS A 213 -38.03 -0.71 29.94
CA LYS A 213 -38.89 -1.49 30.83
C LYS A 213 -40.36 -1.36 30.45
N GLY A 214 -41.08 -2.49 30.38
CA GLY A 214 -42.47 -2.56 29.95
C GLY A 214 -42.70 -2.31 28.45
N SER A 215 -41.64 -2.31 27.63
CA SER A 215 -41.77 -2.22 26.18
C SER A 215 -42.08 -3.59 25.55
N LYS A 216 -42.53 -3.60 24.29
CA LYS A 216 -42.72 -4.84 23.52
C LYS A 216 -41.42 -5.62 23.28
N HIS A 217 -40.25 -5.03 23.54
CA HIS A 217 -38.93 -5.58 23.27
C HIS A 217 -38.33 -6.38 24.44
N GLU A 218 -39.07 -6.59 25.53
CA GLU A 218 -38.56 -7.37 26.68
C GLU A 218 -38.19 -8.83 26.33
N HIS A 219 -38.80 -9.40 25.28
CA HIS A 219 -38.41 -10.71 24.77
C HIS A 219 -36.93 -10.77 24.32
N LEU A 220 -36.37 -9.66 23.81
CA LEU A 220 -34.96 -9.58 23.40
C LEU A 220 -34.01 -9.83 24.58
N VAL A 221 -34.40 -9.48 25.80
CA VAL A 221 -33.58 -9.73 27.00
C VAL A 221 -33.54 -11.21 27.33
N THR A 222 -34.67 -11.91 27.19
CA THR A 222 -34.74 -13.36 27.36
C THR A 222 -33.89 -14.07 26.31
N GLU A 223 -34.04 -13.69 25.05
CA GLU A 223 -33.27 -14.24 23.94
C GLU A 223 -31.77 -13.96 24.08
N PHE A 224 -31.39 -12.75 24.48
CA PHE A 224 -30.00 -12.40 24.80
C PHE A 224 -29.45 -13.28 25.92
N ASN A 225 -30.21 -13.50 27.01
CA ASN A 225 -29.78 -14.36 28.12
C ASN A 225 -29.58 -15.82 27.69
N GLU A 226 -30.47 -16.36 26.87
CA GLU A 226 -30.32 -17.71 26.33
C GLU A 226 -29.07 -17.85 25.45
N ALA A 227 -28.83 -16.87 24.56
CA ALA A 227 -27.63 -16.84 23.72
C ALA A 227 -26.36 -16.66 24.58
N LEU A 228 -26.39 -15.75 25.55
CA LEU A 228 -25.28 -15.53 26.48
C LEU A 228 -24.95 -16.79 27.30
N ALA A 229 -25.96 -17.53 27.76
CA ALA A 229 -25.78 -18.79 28.47
C ALA A 229 -25.14 -19.87 27.56
N GLN A 230 -25.52 -19.91 26.29
CA GLN A 230 -24.87 -20.76 25.29
C GLN A 230 -23.41 -20.36 25.07
N MET A 231 -23.14 -19.06 24.86
CA MET A 231 -21.80 -18.54 24.63
C MET A 231 -20.85 -18.77 25.82
N LYS A 232 -21.38 -18.69 27.06
CA LYS A 232 -20.64 -19.04 28.28
C LYS A 232 -20.33 -20.54 28.35
N LYS A 233 -21.19 -21.39 27.79
CA LYS A 233 -21.05 -22.85 27.84
C LYS A 233 -20.10 -23.38 26.77
N ASP A 234 -20.12 -22.79 25.57
CA ASP A 234 -19.28 -23.21 24.44
C ASP A 234 -17.93 -22.48 24.38
N GLY A 235 -17.70 -21.48 25.23
CA GLY A 235 -16.46 -20.74 25.33
C GLY A 235 -16.33 -19.56 24.34
N SER A 236 -17.31 -19.37 23.46
CA SER A 236 -17.28 -18.29 22.47
C SER A 236 -17.31 -16.89 23.10
N LEU A 237 -17.91 -16.73 24.29
CA LEU A 237 -17.84 -15.46 25.03
C LEU A 237 -16.41 -15.14 25.45
N ASP A 238 -15.69 -16.13 25.98
CA ASP A 238 -14.30 -15.98 26.41
C ASP A 238 -13.38 -15.74 25.21
N GLU A 239 -13.63 -16.39 24.07
CA GLU A 239 -12.91 -16.13 22.81
C GLU A 239 -13.08 -14.68 22.34
N ILE A 240 -14.31 -14.14 22.36
CA ILE A 240 -14.58 -12.74 22.00
C ILE A 240 -13.86 -11.80 22.96
N ILE A 241 -13.94 -12.03 24.27
CA ILE A 241 -13.27 -11.18 25.25
C ILE A 241 -11.74 -11.26 25.06
N ASN A 242 -11.18 -12.45 24.92
CA ASN A 242 -9.74 -12.67 24.75
C ASN A 242 -9.21 -12.09 23.43
N LYS A 243 -10.01 -12.11 22.35
CA LYS A 243 -9.66 -11.45 21.07
C LYS A 243 -9.24 -10.00 21.28
N TRP A 244 -9.88 -9.31 22.23
CA TRP A 244 -9.66 -7.89 22.50
C TRP A 244 -8.77 -7.61 23.72
N THR A 245 -8.70 -8.54 24.69
CA THR A 245 -8.04 -8.31 26.00
C THR A 245 -6.83 -9.21 26.27
N ALA A 246 -6.72 -10.36 25.62
CA ALA A 246 -5.60 -11.27 25.86
C ALA A 246 -4.29 -10.58 25.49
N SER A 247 -3.30 -10.70 26.38
CA SER A 247 -1.93 -10.26 26.11
C SER A 247 -1.38 -11.00 24.90
N LYS A 248 -1.65 -10.51 23.70
CA LYS A 248 -0.73 -10.69 22.58
C LYS A 248 0.54 -10.05 23.09
N GLY A 249 1.57 -10.85 23.35
CA GLY A 249 2.87 -10.29 23.70
C GLY A 249 3.13 -9.19 22.68
N SER A 250 3.04 -7.93 23.12
CA SER A 250 3.60 -6.83 22.36
C SER A 250 5.09 -7.10 22.47
N SER A 251 5.59 -7.96 21.58
CA SER A 251 7.01 -8.05 21.38
C SER A 251 7.39 -6.63 21.00
N ASP A 252 8.13 -5.94 21.87
CA ASP A 252 8.94 -4.76 21.54
C ASP A 252 10.02 -5.12 20.48
N SER A 253 9.74 -6.11 19.63
CA SER A 253 10.59 -6.73 18.64
C SER A 253 9.93 -6.53 17.28
N ALA A 254 10.72 -6.11 16.30
CA ALA A 254 10.33 -6.03 14.90
C ALA A 254 9.95 -7.40 14.28
N VAL A 255 10.05 -8.47 15.08
CA VAL A 255 9.81 -9.86 14.73
C VAL A 255 8.44 -10.32 15.25
N PRO A 256 7.42 -10.44 14.38
CA PRO A 256 6.12 -10.97 14.79
C PRO A 256 6.22 -12.47 15.15
N GLU A 257 5.33 -12.98 16.00
CA GLU A 257 5.22 -14.43 16.25
C GLU A 257 4.65 -15.16 15.02
N THR A 258 5.10 -16.39 14.75
CA THR A 258 4.50 -17.26 13.72
C THR A 258 3.36 -18.07 14.32
N SER A 259 2.26 -18.21 13.57
CA SER A 259 1.15 -19.08 13.97
C SER A 259 1.46 -20.57 13.72
N THR A 260 2.47 -20.83 12.90
CA THR A 260 2.88 -22.17 12.47
C THR A 260 4.00 -22.74 13.33
N PRO A 261 3.88 -23.99 13.85
CA PRO A 261 4.98 -24.68 14.53
C PRO A 261 6.14 -25.00 13.59
N ALA A 262 7.38 -24.83 14.07
CA ALA A 262 8.58 -25.19 13.32
C ALA A 262 8.76 -26.72 13.16
N GLY A 263 9.62 -27.12 12.23
CA GLY A 263 9.90 -28.52 11.86
C GLY A 263 9.04 -29.07 10.71
N GLN A 264 8.12 -28.28 10.17
CA GLN A 264 7.22 -28.71 9.10
C GLN A 264 7.79 -28.48 7.70
N LYS A 265 7.37 -29.33 6.75
CA LYS A 265 7.64 -29.19 5.31
C LYS A 265 6.37 -29.35 4.49
N ALA A 266 6.16 -28.45 3.54
CA ALA A 266 5.14 -28.59 2.52
C ALA A 266 5.75 -29.04 1.17
N SER A 267 4.91 -29.60 0.29
CA SER A 267 5.36 -30.11 -1.01
C SER A 267 5.08 -29.08 -2.12
N PRO A 268 6.07 -28.71 -2.95
CA PRO A 268 5.82 -27.85 -4.09
C PRO A 268 4.98 -28.57 -5.16
N THR A 269 4.02 -27.85 -5.75
CA THR A 269 3.20 -28.32 -6.89
C THR A 269 3.83 -27.96 -8.24
N LYS A 270 4.77 -27.00 -8.25
CA LYS A 270 5.49 -26.50 -9.44
C LYS A 270 7.00 -26.70 -9.27
N ASP A 271 7.68 -26.97 -10.38
CA ASP A 271 9.15 -27.04 -10.43
C ASP A 271 9.83 -25.71 -10.08
N LYS A 272 9.16 -24.59 -10.43
CA LYS A 272 9.65 -23.22 -10.21
C LYS A 272 8.47 -22.26 -10.00
N TYR A 273 8.60 -21.38 -9.01
CA TYR A 273 7.65 -20.30 -8.74
C TYR A 273 8.24 -18.95 -9.14
N ILE A 274 7.45 -18.09 -9.79
CA ILE A 274 7.81 -16.72 -10.14
C ILE A 274 7.35 -15.80 -9.00
N ILE A 275 8.28 -15.17 -8.29
CA ILE A 275 7.96 -14.23 -7.20
C ILE A 275 8.22 -12.81 -7.68
N ALA A 276 7.20 -11.95 -7.66
CA ALA A 276 7.36 -10.54 -7.98
C ALA A 276 7.76 -9.75 -6.72
N SER A 277 8.54 -8.70 -6.90
CA SER A 277 8.99 -7.83 -5.82
C SER A 277 9.08 -6.37 -6.27
N ASP A 278 9.29 -5.45 -5.34
CA ASP A 278 9.60 -4.08 -5.69
C ASP A 278 10.98 -3.98 -6.38
N SER A 279 11.13 -2.92 -7.16
CA SER A 279 12.36 -2.56 -7.87
C SER A 279 13.37 -1.87 -6.97
N SER A 280 12.90 -1.12 -5.96
CA SER A 280 13.81 -0.54 -4.96
C SER A 280 13.08 -0.02 -3.71
N PHE A 281 13.21 -0.78 -2.63
CA PHE A 281 12.74 -0.48 -1.29
C PHE A 281 13.73 -0.99 -0.23
N ALA A 282 14.87 -0.29 -0.09
CA ALA A 282 15.86 -0.63 0.91
C ALA A 282 15.33 -0.39 2.35
N PRO A 283 15.62 -1.27 3.33
CA PRO A 283 16.53 -2.42 3.25
C PRO A 283 15.86 -3.76 2.84
N PHE A 284 14.59 -3.77 2.46
CA PHE A 284 13.84 -4.99 2.15
C PHE A 284 14.22 -5.57 0.78
N VAL A 285 14.25 -4.75 -0.26
CA VAL A 285 14.65 -5.16 -1.62
C VAL A 285 15.35 -4.02 -2.34
N PHE A 286 16.59 -4.23 -2.76
CA PHE A 286 17.37 -3.24 -3.51
C PHE A 286 18.52 -3.94 -4.24
N GLN A 287 19.15 -3.28 -5.19
CA GLN A 287 20.34 -3.82 -5.85
C GLN A 287 21.59 -3.45 -5.03
N ASP A 288 22.50 -4.39 -4.78
CA ASP A 288 23.83 -4.06 -4.24
C ASP A 288 24.75 -3.42 -5.30
N ASP A 289 25.99 -3.10 -4.93
CA ASP A 289 27.01 -2.54 -5.83
C ASP A 289 27.39 -3.49 -6.99
N SER A 290 26.99 -4.77 -6.92
CA SER A 290 27.18 -5.78 -7.97
C SER A 290 25.93 -5.95 -8.86
N ASN A 291 24.95 -5.06 -8.72
CA ASN A 291 23.66 -5.05 -9.41
C ASN A 291 22.79 -6.28 -9.09
N GLN A 292 23.10 -7.01 -8.02
CA GLN A 292 22.31 -8.17 -7.61
C GLN A 292 21.23 -7.73 -6.64
N TYR A 293 20.00 -8.20 -6.86
CA TYR A 293 18.92 -7.94 -5.91
C TYR A 293 19.20 -8.63 -4.58
N THR A 294 19.26 -7.81 -3.55
CA THR A 294 19.57 -8.11 -2.16
C THR A 294 18.57 -7.42 -1.23
N GLY A 295 18.72 -7.63 0.08
CA GLY A 295 17.82 -7.09 1.11
C GLY A 295 17.10 -8.19 1.89
N ILE A 296 16.36 -7.77 2.92
CA ILE A 296 15.65 -8.67 3.84
C ILE A 296 14.73 -9.62 3.06
N ASP A 297 13.90 -9.10 2.14
CA ASP A 297 12.95 -9.90 1.36
C ASP A 297 13.67 -10.88 0.44
N MET A 298 14.74 -10.43 -0.22
CA MET A 298 15.49 -11.23 -1.19
C MET A 298 16.23 -12.39 -0.52
N GLU A 299 16.79 -12.16 0.67
CA GLU A 299 17.43 -13.23 1.44
C GLU A 299 16.42 -14.14 2.12
N LEU A 300 15.33 -13.58 2.63
CA LEU A 300 14.28 -14.34 3.31
C LEU A 300 13.62 -15.33 2.35
N ILE A 301 13.18 -14.90 1.16
CA ILE A 301 12.51 -15.81 0.21
C ILE A 301 13.46 -16.91 -0.27
N LYS A 302 14.74 -16.60 -0.50
CA LYS A 302 15.76 -17.58 -0.92
C LYS A 302 16.06 -18.58 0.21
N ALA A 303 16.12 -18.12 1.45
CA ALA A 303 16.34 -18.98 2.61
C ALA A 303 15.14 -19.92 2.85
N ILE A 304 13.92 -19.40 2.77
CA ILE A 304 12.67 -20.18 2.87
C ILE A 304 12.59 -21.21 1.74
N ALA A 305 12.89 -20.80 0.49
CA ALA A 305 12.91 -21.69 -0.66
C ALA A 305 13.88 -22.85 -0.48
N LYS A 306 15.08 -22.57 0.02
CA LYS A 306 16.09 -23.59 0.33
C LYS A 306 15.65 -24.53 1.46
N ASP A 307 15.07 -23.99 2.52
CA ASP A 307 14.60 -24.76 3.67
C ASP A 307 13.50 -25.76 3.25
N GLN A 308 12.48 -25.28 2.54
CA GLN A 308 11.34 -26.08 2.13
C GLN A 308 11.62 -26.93 0.89
N GLY A 309 12.61 -26.57 0.08
CA GLY A 309 13.05 -27.35 -1.09
C GLY A 309 12.29 -27.01 -2.38
N PHE A 310 11.90 -25.74 -2.56
CA PHE A 310 11.31 -25.25 -3.80
C PHE A 310 12.24 -24.26 -4.52
N THR A 311 12.03 -24.08 -5.82
CA THR A 311 12.82 -23.13 -6.63
C THR A 311 12.04 -21.85 -6.85
N VAL A 312 12.70 -20.70 -6.66
CA VAL A 312 12.13 -19.38 -6.96
C VAL A 312 12.91 -18.66 -8.05
N GLU A 313 12.19 -17.98 -8.92
CA GLU A 313 12.71 -16.92 -9.77
C GLU A 313 12.09 -15.60 -9.32
N VAL A 314 12.94 -14.70 -8.81
CA VAL A 314 12.47 -13.40 -8.35
C VAL A 314 12.57 -12.39 -9.48
N THR A 315 11.49 -11.65 -9.73
CA THR A 315 11.45 -10.52 -10.67
C THR A 315 11.14 -9.23 -9.92
N ASN A 316 11.72 -8.10 -10.33
CA ASN A 316 11.66 -6.84 -9.59
C ASN A 316 11.10 -5.69 -10.46
N PRO A 317 9.86 -5.77 -10.96
CA PRO A 317 9.30 -4.77 -11.87
C PRO A 317 8.89 -3.45 -11.18
N GLY A 318 8.86 -3.39 -9.85
CA GLY A 318 8.32 -2.26 -9.08
C GLY A 318 7.02 -2.65 -8.36
N PHE A 319 6.74 -2.05 -7.20
CA PHE A 319 5.64 -2.47 -6.31
C PHE A 319 4.27 -2.57 -7.01
N ASP A 320 3.85 -1.52 -7.72
CA ASP A 320 2.56 -1.51 -8.42
C ASP A 320 2.52 -2.56 -9.55
N ALA A 321 3.63 -2.70 -10.28
CA ALA A 321 3.76 -3.70 -11.34
C ALA A 321 3.79 -5.13 -10.78
N ALA A 322 4.36 -5.33 -9.59
CA ALA A 322 4.40 -6.60 -8.88
C ALA A 322 3.01 -7.01 -8.36
N ILE A 323 2.26 -6.07 -7.77
CA ILE A 323 0.84 -6.27 -7.40
C ILE A 323 0.05 -6.71 -8.62
N ASN A 324 0.19 -5.98 -9.73
CA ASN A 324 -0.51 -6.30 -10.97
C ASN A 324 -0.08 -7.68 -11.49
N SER A 325 1.22 -7.97 -11.51
CA SER A 325 1.76 -9.26 -11.96
C SER A 325 1.15 -10.44 -11.19
N VAL A 326 0.97 -10.34 -9.87
CA VAL A 326 0.33 -11.42 -9.10
C VAL A 326 -1.17 -11.49 -9.35
N GLN A 327 -1.87 -10.35 -9.40
CA GLN A 327 -3.32 -10.32 -9.67
C GLN A 327 -3.68 -10.93 -11.04
N THR A 328 -2.79 -10.72 -12.01
CA THR A 328 -2.91 -11.19 -13.40
C THR A 328 -2.32 -12.57 -13.63
N GLY A 329 -1.95 -13.28 -12.55
CA GLY A 329 -1.34 -14.60 -12.65
C GLY A 329 0.05 -14.61 -13.29
N GLN A 330 0.62 -13.45 -13.63
CA GLN A 330 1.96 -13.37 -14.21
C GLN A 330 3.07 -13.82 -13.25
N ALA A 331 2.85 -13.60 -11.96
CA ALA A 331 3.69 -14.09 -10.87
C ALA A 331 2.85 -14.91 -9.88
N ASP A 332 3.48 -15.88 -9.23
CA ASP A 332 2.85 -16.79 -8.28
C ASP A 332 2.64 -16.19 -6.90
N GLY A 333 3.48 -15.22 -6.52
CA GLY A 333 3.39 -14.50 -5.25
C GLY A 333 4.22 -13.22 -5.26
N ILE A 334 4.10 -12.43 -4.20
CA ILE A 334 4.78 -11.15 -4.00
C ILE A 334 5.45 -11.09 -2.63
N ILE A 335 6.74 -10.73 -2.62
CA ILE A 335 7.48 -10.32 -1.42
C ILE A 335 8.12 -8.95 -1.68
N ALA A 336 7.56 -7.89 -1.12
CA ALA A 336 7.94 -6.52 -1.49
C ALA A 336 7.71 -5.51 -0.35
N GLY A 337 8.01 -5.88 0.90
CA GLY A 337 7.67 -5.05 2.05
C GLY A 337 6.17 -4.76 2.16
N MET A 338 5.33 -5.67 1.66
CA MET A 338 3.90 -5.43 1.49
C MET A 338 3.17 -5.44 2.83
N SER A 339 2.65 -4.27 3.24
CA SER A 339 1.80 -4.16 4.42
C SER A 339 0.51 -4.96 4.24
N VAL A 340 0.14 -5.73 5.26
CA VAL A 340 -1.14 -6.44 5.36
C VAL A 340 -2.25 -5.42 5.63
N THR A 341 -3.18 -5.29 4.69
CA THR A 341 -4.35 -4.43 4.84
C THR A 341 -5.63 -5.17 4.46
N ASP A 342 -6.75 -4.80 5.06
CA ASP A 342 -8.04 -5.45 4.76
C ASP A 342 -8.49 -5.22 3.32
N ALA A 343 -8.14 -4.06 2.73
CA ALA A 343 -8.36 -3.81 1.31
C ALA A 343 -7.63 -4.84 0.43
N ARG A 344 -6.38 -5.17 0.75
CA ARG A 344 -5.59 -6.16 0.01
C ARG A 344 -6.02 -7.60 0.29
N LYS A 345 -6.52 -7.93 1.49
CA LYS A 345 -7.11 -9.26 1.81
C LYS A 345 -8.32 -9.63 0.95
N LYS A 346 -8.94 -8.64 0.28
CA LYS A 346 -9.99 -8.90 -0.72
C LYS A 346 -9.44 -9.52 -2.01
N THR A 347 -8.17 -9.27 -2.34
CA THR A 347 -7.53 -9.71 -3.59
C THR A 347 -6.34 -10.65 -3.40
N PHE A 348 -5.78 -10.72 -2.19
CA PHE A 348 -4.62 -11.53 -1.83
C PHE A 348 -4.88 -12.38 -0.60
N ASP A 349 -4.27 -13.56 -0.57
CA ASP A 349 -4.06 -14.35 0.65
C ASP A 349 -2.63 -14.11 1.14
N TYR A 350 -2.46 -14.02 2.46
CA TYR A 350 -1.18 -13.65 3.09
C TYR A 350 -0.58 -14.81 3.87
N SER A 351 0.75 -14.81 3.93
CA SER A 351 1.52 -15.61 4.86
C SER A 351 1.36 -15.11 6.30
N ASP A 352 1.92 -15.87 7.24
CA ASP A 352 2.31 -15.34 8.54
C ASP A 352 3.19 -14.08 8.30
N PRO A 353 2.96 -13.00 9.06
CA PRO A 353 3.80 -11.82 9.01
C PRO A 353 5.27 -12.16 9.25
N TYR A 354 6.16 -11.58 8.43
CA TYR A 354 7.59 -11.73 8.60
C TYR A 354 8.26 -10.48 9.17
N TYR A 355 7.57 -9.34 9.29
CA TYR A 355 8.12 -8.15 9.91
C TYR A 355 6.99 -7.27 10.48
N THR A 356 7.24 -6.65 11.63
CA THR A 356 6.34 -5.64 12.21
C THR A 356 6.90 -4.26 11.89
N ALA A 357 6.21 -3.52 11.02
CA ALA A 357 6.61 -2.20 10.62
C ALA A 357 6.19 -1.16 11.66
N ASN A 358 7.16 -0.36 12.12
CA ASN A 358 6.90 0.86 12.86
C ASN A 358 6.94 2.03 11.88
N SER A 359 5.95 2.90 11.91
CA SER A 359 6.01 4.18 11.21
C SER A 359 6.76 5.17 12.09
N ILE A 360 7.81 5.78 11.54
CA ILE A 360 8.63 6.76 12.26
C ILE A 360 8.64 8.08 11.50
N LEU A 361 8.60 9.19 12.26
CA LEU A 361 8.73 10.52 11.70
C LEU A 361 10.22 10.83 11.49
N ALA A 362 10.60 11.17 10.26
CA ALA A 362 11.94 11.65 9.92
C ALA A 362 11.90 13.15 9.57
N VAL A 363 12.84 13.90 10.12
CA VAL A 363 13.03 15.32 9.84
C VAL A 363 14.50 15.59 9.54
N LYS A 364 14.82 16.73 8.92
CA LYS A 364 16.22 17.16 8.78
C LYS A 364 16.89 17.28 10.15
N ASP A 365 18.19 17.01 10.24
CA ASP A 365 18.96 17.23 11.47
C ASP A 365 18.81 18.65 12.01
N SER A 366 18.78 19.63 11.10
CA SER A 366 18.60 21.04 11.41
C SER A 366 17.16 21.43 11.79
N SER A 367 16.21 20.49 11.76
CA SER A 367 14.81 20.76 12.08
C SER A 367 14.62 20.96 13.59
N ASN A 368 13.70 21.84 13.95
CA ASN A 368 13.29 22.05 15.34
C ASN A 368 12.11 21.16 15.77
N ILE A 369 11.55 20.36 14.85
CA ILE A 369 10.38 19.51 15.11
C ILE A 369 10.77 18.41 16.11
N LYS A 370 10.06 18.34 17.24
CA LYS A 370 10.25 17.37 18.33
C LYS A 370 9.02 16.53 18.65
N SER A 371 7.83 16.97 18.24
CA SER A 371 6.57 16.27 18.50
C SER A 371 5.58 16.42 17.33
N TYR A 372 4.50 15.63 17.34
CA TYR A 372 3.48 15.68 16.29
C TYR A 372 2.71 17.01 16.29
N GLU A 373 2.54 17.66 17.44
CA GLU A 373 1.86 18.97 17.57
C GLU A 373 2.59 20.07 16.79
N GLU A 374 3.92 19.98 16.72
CA GLU A 374 4.75 20.93 15.96
C GLU A 374 4.62 20.75 14.44
N LEU A 375 3.90 19.73 13.98
CA LEU A 375 3.52 19.56 12.57
C LEU A 375 2.34 20.44 12.16
N LYS A 376 1.66 21.11 13.09
CA LYS A 376 0.51 21.96 12.79
C LYS A 376 0.83 22.99 11.70
N GLY A 377 0.02 22.99 10.65
CA GLY A 377 0.18 23.86 9.47
C GLY A 377 1.34 23.50 8.55
N LYS A 378 2.12 22.44 8.83
CA LYS A 378 3.21 21.95 7.99
C LYS A 378 2.71 20.84 7.06
N THR A 379 3.52 20.50 6.05
CA THR A 379 3.27 19.37 5.17
C THR A 379 4.17 18.20 5.53
N VAL A 380 3.58 17.01 5.70
CA VAL A 380 4.27 15.74 5.95
C VAL A 380 4.21 14.90 4.67
N GLY A 381 5.36 14.42 4.21
CA GLY A 381 5.46 13.52 3.07
C GLY A 381 5.27 12.05 3.47
N VAL A 382 4.60 11.27 2.64
CA VAL A 382 4.42 9.82 2.87
C VAL A 382 4.23 9.08 1.54
N LYS A 383 4.60 7.80 1.47
CA LYS A 383 4.32 6.99 0.28
C LYS A 383 2.86 6.54 0.23
N THR A 384 2.28 6.54 -0.97
CA THR A 384 0.93 6.06 -1.21
C THR A 384 0.79 4.57 -0.87
N GLY A 385 -0.30 4.18 -0.22
CA GLY A 385 -0.66 2.79 0.08
C GLY A 385 0.18 2.15 1.19
N THR A 386 0.81 2.96 2.04
CA THR A 386 1.61 2.50 3.19
C THR A 386 0.88 2.63 4.51
N ALA A 387 1.28 1.82 5.49
CA ALA A 387 0.85 1.94 6.88
C ALA A 387 1.10 3.35 7.44
N SER A 388 2.22 3.98 7.07
CA SER A 388 2.53 5.36 7.45
C SER A 388 1.52 6.36 6.89
N GLN A 389 0.97 6.13 5.69
CA GLN A 389 -0.08 7.01 5.14
C GLN A 389 -1.34 6.91 5.98
N THR A 390 -1.77 5.69 6.31
CA THR A 390 -2.96 5.46 7.15
C THR A 390 -2.82 6.16 8.49
N PHE A 391 -1.68 5.97 9.18
CA PHE A 391 -1.40 6.65 10.44
C PHE A 391 -1.51 8.17 10.31
N LEU A 392 -0.90 8.74 9.26
CA LEU A 392 -0.95 10.18 9.03
C LEU A 392 -2.37 10.67 8.74
N GLU A 393 -3.17 9.92 7.99
CA GLU A 393 -4.56 10.28 7.67
C GLU A 393 -5.45 10.27 8.91
N GLU A 394 -5.37 9.22 9.74
CA GLU A 394 -6.12 9.08 10.99
C GLU A 394 -5.79 10.19 11.98
N ASN A 395 -4.52 10.60 12.03
CA ASN A 395 -4.04 11.61 12.97
C ASN A 395 -4.03 13.05 12.39
N LYS A 396 -4.45 13.23 11.14
CA LYS A 396 -4.40 14.52 10.44
C LYS A 396 -5.21 15.61 11.16
N SER A 397 -6.44 15.29 11.56
CA SER A 397 -7.32 16.20 12.28
C SER A 397 -6.81 16.54 13.68
N LYS A 398 -6.10 15.60 14.32
CA LYS A 398 -5.53 15.74 15.67
C LYS A 398 -4.37 16.73 15.70
N TYR A 399 -3.46 16.64 14.73
CA TYR A 399 -2.23 17.45 14.73
C TYR A 399 -2.21 18.59 13.71
N GLY A 400 -3.21 18.68 12.82
CA GLY A 400 -3.44 19.85 11.96
C GLY A 400 -2.38 20.06 10.87
N TYR A 401 -1.69 19.01 10.42
CA TYR A 401 -0.80 19.04 9.26
C TYR A 401 -1.54 18.74 7.95
N SER A 402 -0.86 18.98 6.82
CA SER A 402 -1.26 18.50 5.50
C SER A 402 -0.41 17.31 5.08
N ILE A 403 -0.98 16.40 4.29
CA ILE A 403 -0.29 15.21 3.79
C ILE A 403 0.03 15.41 2.31
N LYS A 404 1.26 15.10 1.90
CA LYS A 404 1.68 15.01 0.50
C LYS A 404 2.10 13.58 0.22
N THR A 405 1.38 12.91 -0.67
CA THR A 405 1.66 11.52 -1.05
C THR A 405 2.70 11.44 -2.17
N PHE A 406 3.50 10.37 -2.15
CA PHE A 406 4.55 10.09 -3.12
C PHE A 406 4.42 8.65 -3.65
N SER A 407 4.74 8.44 -4.91
CA SER A 407 4.79 7.09 -5.52
C SER A 407 6.08 6.34 -5.19
N ASP A 408 7.15 7.04 -4.79
CA ASP A 408 8.46 6.46 -4.54
C ASP A 408 9.18 7.17 -3.39
N ALA A 409 10.09 6.44 -2.72
CA ALA A 409 10.85 6.95 -1.59
C ALA A 409 11.78 8.10 -2.00
N ALA A 410 12.43 8.00 -3.16
CA ALA A 410 13.40 8.99 -3.64
C ALA A 410 12.81 10.41 -3.68
N SER A 411 11.67 10.58 -4.35
CA SER A 411 10.98 11.87 -4.45
C SER A 411 10.46 12.39 -3.11
N MET A 412 10.07 11.49 -2.19
CA MET A 412 9.67 11.84 -0.82
C MET A 412 10.83 12.39 -0.01
N TYR A 413 11.96 11.68 0.06
CA TYR A 413 13.17 12.13 0.78
C TYR A 413 13.80 13.37 0.14
N ASP A 414 13.71 13.54 -1.18
CA ASP A 414 14.11 14.79 -1.85
C ASP A 414 13.22 15.96 -1.49
N SER A 415 11.90 15.73 -1.39
CA SER A 415 10.98 16.76 -0.94
C SER A 415 11.29 17.19 0.49
N LEU A 416 11.71 16.26 1.34
CA LEU A 416 12.23 16.61 2.67
C LEU A 416 13.52 17.42 2.55
N ASN A 417 14.49 16.93 1.78
CA ASN A 417 15.81 17.56 1.64
C ASN A 417 15.73 18.99 1.06
N THR A 418 14.83 19.24 0.13
CA THR A 418 14.57 20.57 -0.46
C THR A 418 13.73 21.47 0.45
N GLY A 419 13.08 20.91 1.49
CA GLY A 419 12.15 21.64 2.35
C GLY A 419 10.75 21.80 1.74
N SER A 420 10.45 21.11 0.64
CA SER A 420 9.08 21.05 0.08
C SER A 420 8.09 20.39 1.05
N VAL A 421 8.57 19.48 1.89
CA VAL A 421 7.85 18.97 3.08
C VAL A 421 8.71 19.20 4.32
N ALA A 422 8.07 19.36 5.47
CA ALA A 422 8.77 19.65 6.73
C ALA A 422 9.23 18.38 7.46
N ALA A 423 8.56 17.27 7.20
CA ALA A 423 8.84 15.94 7.73
C ALA A 423 8.41 14.90 6.70
N VAL A 424 8.92 13.67 6.83
CA VAL A 424 8.35 12.50 6.15
C VAL A 424 8.04 11.43 7.19
N MET A 425 7.04 10.60 6.91
CA MET A 425 6.79 9.39 7.68
C MET A 425 7.01 8.19 6.78
N ASP A 426 7.79 7.24 7.25
CA ASP A 426 8.13 6.02 6.53
C ASP A 426 8.40 4.90 7.56
N ASP A 427 8.62 3.69 7.08
CA ASP A 427 8.95 2.57 7.94
C ASP A 427 10.31 2.82 8.63
N GLU A 428 10.37 2.59 9.94
CA GLU A 428 11.55 2.75 10.77
C GLU A 428 12.84 2.14 10.19
N PRO A 429 12.85 0.89 9.66
CA PRO A 429 14.05 0.34 9.04
C PRO A 429 14.52 1.15 7.82
N VAL A 430 13.60 1.76 7.07
CA VAL A 430 13.93 2.57 5.88
C VAL A 430 14.57 3.88 6.29
N VAL A 431 13.99 4.55 7.30
CA VAL A 431 14.53 5.81 7.82
C VAL A 431 15.91 5.59 8.46
N LYS A 432 16.07 4.54 9.27
CA LYS A 432 17.35 4.19 9.89
C LYS A 432 18.41 3.82 8.83
N TYR A 433 18.03 3.08 7.80
CA TYR A 433 18.91 2.77 6.68
C TYR A 433 19.33 4.04 5.92
N ALA A 434 18.40 4.97 5.67
CA ALA A 434 18.72 6.24 5.01
C ALA A 434 19.70 7.09 5.84
N ILE A 435 19.52 7.15 7.17
CA ILE A 435 20.46 7.82 8.09
C ILE A 435 21.83 7.15 8.02
N LYS A 436 21.88 5.80 8.02
CA LYS A 436 23.12 5.02 7.87
C LYS A 436 23.85 5.32 6.55
N GLN A 437 23.11 5.58 5.47
CA GLN A 437 23.66 6.00 4.18
C GLN A 437 24.08 7.48 4.12
N GLY A 438 24.24 8.14 5.27
CA GLY A 438 24.80 9.49 5.39
C GLY A 438 23.80 10.61 5.16
N LYS A 439 22.49 10.33 5.17
CA LYS A 439 21.48 11.40 5.15
C LYS A 439 21.45 12.12 6.50
N LYS A 440 21.47 13.45 6.43
CA LYS A 440 21.39 14.36 7.59
C LYS A 440 19.95 14.46 8.11
N LEU A 441 19.43 13.34 8.60
CA LEU A 441 18.08 13.19 9.13
C LEU A 441 18.14 12.68 10.57
N LYS A 442 17.13 13.07 11.34
CA LYS A 442 16.89 12.55 12.69
C LYS A 442 15.44 12.13 12.86
N THR A 443 15.22 11.24 13.82
CA THR A 443 13.90 10.72 14.20
C THR A 443 13.54 11.22 15.60
N PRO A 444 12.87 12.37 15.72
CA PRO A 444 12.64 13.02 17.01
C PRO A 444 11.57 12.34 17.86
N ILE A 445 10.77 11.46 17.25
CA ILE A 445 9.67 10.74 17.88
C ILE A 445 9.95 9.26 17.69
N GLU A 446 9.74 8.45 18.74
CA GLU A 446 9.84 7.00 18.62
C GLU A 446 8.82 6.45 17.60
N GLY A 447 9.23 5.40 16.89
CA GLY A 447 8.37 4.76 15.91
C GLY A 447 7.12 4.17 16.56
N THR A 448 5.98 4.30 15.90
CA THR A 448 4.73 3.70 16.35
C THR A 448 4.44 2.46 15.52
N PRO A 449 4.08 1.31 16.12
CA PRO A 449 3.64 0.14 15.37
C PRO A 449 2.55 0.55 14.37
N SER A 450 2.79 0.31 13.09
CA SER A 450 1.91 0.79 12.01
C SER A 450 1.33 -0.33 11.17
N GLY A 451 1.85 -1.56 11.30
CA GLY A 451 1.25 -2.72 10.65
C GLY A 451 2.21 -3.88 10.51
N GLN A 452 1.69 -4.97 9.97
CA GLN A 452 2.45 -6.17 9.68
C GLN A 452 2.80 -6.24 8.20
N VAL A 453 3.96 -6.78 7.89
CA VAL A 453 4.45 -7.03 6.55
C VAL A 453 4.47 -8.54 6.32
N ALA A 454 3.92 -8.99 5.18
CA ALA A 454 3.79 -10.41 4.88
C ALA A 454 4.03 -10.70 3.38
N PHE A 455 4.33 -11.96 3.08
CA PHE A 455 4.31 -12.50 1.73
C PHE A 455 2.86 -12.70 1.30
N ALA A 456 2.56 -12.54 0.02
CA ALA A 456 1.18 -12.67 -0.47
C ALA A 456 1.10 -13.43 -1.79
N VAL A 457 -0.02 -14.12 -2.01
CA VAL A 457 -0.41 -14.75 -3.27
C VAL A 457 -1.76 -14.24 -3.71
N LYS A 458 -2.11 -14.39 -4.99
CA LYS A 458 -3.46 -14.06 -5.48
C LYS A 458 -4.48 -14.89 -4.70
N LYS A 459 -5.55 -14.25 -4.22
CA LYS A 459 -6.56 -14.91 -3.39
C LYS A 459 -7.10 -16.18 -4.05
N GLY A 460 -7.09 -17.28 -3.30
CA GLY A 460 -7.51 -18.61 -3.75
C GLY A 460 -6.53 -19.32 -4.68
N SER A 461 -5.31 -18.80 -4.89
CA SER A 461 -4.28 -19.38 -5.76
C SER A 461 -3.01 -19.71 -4.98
N ASN A 462 -2.28 -20.76 -5.39
CA ASN A 462 -1.01 -21.20 -4.79
C ASN A 462 -1.05 -21.35 -3.24
N PRO A 463 -2.05 -22.01 -2.62
CA PRO A 463 -2.10 -22.19 -1.17
C PRO A 463 -0.88 -22.94 -0.60
N GLU A 464 -0.30 -23.86 -1.38
CA GLU A 464 0.94 -24.56 -1.03
C GLU A 464 2.13 -23.61 -0.87
N LEU A 465 2.14 -22.48 -1.58
CA LEU A 465 3.23 -21.51 -1.52
C LEU A 465 3.16 -20.68 -0.24
N ILE A 466 1.94 -20.39 0.25
CA ILE A 466 1.72 -19.81 1.59
C ILE A 466 2.15 -20.79 2.67
N GLU A 467 1.78 -22.07 2.55
CA GLU A 467 2.16 -23.10 3.51
C GLU A 467 3.68 -23.29 3.59
N MET A 468 4.36 -23.41 2.44
CA MET A 468 5.83 -23.44 2.38
C MET A 468 6.43 -22.18 3.00
N PHE A 469 5.87 -20.99 2.71
CA PHE A 469 6.39 -19.75 3.29
C PHE A 469 6.30 -19.75 4.82
N ASN A 470 5.14 -20.10 5.38
CA ASN A 470 4.90 -20.13 6.81
C ASN A 470 5.80 -21.15 7.53
N ASN A 471 5.88 -22.37 6.99
CA ASN A 471 6.74 -23.43 7.50
C ASN A 471 8.22 -23.02 7.50
N GLY A 472 8.70 -22.49 6.37
CA GLY A 472 10.08 -22.02 6.25
C GLY A 472 10.37 -20.84 7.18
N LEU A 473 9.45 -19.88 7.31
CA LEU A 473 9.61 -18.76 8.23
C LEU A 473 9.73 -19.21 9.69
N ALA A 474 8.90 -20.16 10.12
CA ALA A 474 8.97 -20.75 11.46
C ALA A 474 10.33 -21.44 11.70
N ASN A 475 10.81 -22.24 10.74
CA ASN A 475 12.11 -22.92 10.81
C ASN A 475 13.29 -21.94 10.87
N LEU A 476 13.25 -20.85 10.08
CA LEU A 476 14.29 -19.83 10.08
C LEU A 476 14.32 -19.02 11.39
N LYS A 477 13.16 -18.79 12.02
CA LYS A 477 13.09 -18.14 13.33
C LYS A 477 13.66 -19.05 14.43
N GLU A 478 13.30 -20.33 14.44
CA GLU A 478 13.82 -21.29 15.42
C GLU A 478 15.34 -21.48 15.30
N SER A 479 15.85 -21.58 14.07
CA SER A 479 17.29 -21.74 13.81
C SER A 479 18.12 -20.47 14.05
N GLY A 480 17.49 -19.32 14.30
CA GLY A 480 18.15 -18.02 14.41
C GLY A 480 18.59 -17.40 13.07
N LYS A 481 18.44 -18.12 11.95
CA LYS A 481 18.83 -17.63 10.62
C LYS A 481 18.04 -16.39 10.19
N TYR A 482 16.78 -16.30 10.61
CA TYR A 482 15.95 -15.13 10.40
C TYR A 482 16.53 -13.87 11.08
N GLN A 483 17.00 -14.00 12.33
CA GLN A 483 17.60 -12.86 13.05
C GLN A 483 18.93 -12.44 12.40
N GLU A 484 19.74 -13.39 11.93
CA GLU A 484 20.97 -13.10 11.16
C GLU A 484 20.68 -12.26 9.90
N ILE A 485 19.59 -12.58 9.18
CA ILE A 485 19.17 -11.79 8.01
C ILE A 485 18.80 -10.37 8.44
N LEU A 486 18.01 -10.20 9.51
CA LEU A 486 17.65 -8.86 9.98
C LEU A 486 18.86 -8.05 10.43
N ASP A 487 19.74 -8.63 11.25
CA ASP A 487 20.90 -7.95 11.82
C ASP A 487 21.85 -7.47 10.71
N LYS A 488 22.02 -8.25 9.64
CA LYS A 488 22.84 -7.86 8.48
C LYS A 488 22.42 -6.52 7.87
N TYR A 489 21.13 -6.17 7.93
CA TYR A 489 20.59 -4.96 7.33
C TYR A 489 20.24 -3.87 8.36
N LEU A 490 19.89 -4.25 9.59
CA LEU A 490 19.35 -3.36 10.60
C LEU A 490 20.32 -3.08 11.78
N ALA A 491 21.38 -3.88 11.95
CA ALA A 491 22.35 -3.65 13.02
C ALA A 491 23.24 -2.43 12.74
N SER A 492 23.62 -1.77 13.85
CA SER A 492 24.38 -0.52 13.92
C SER A 492 25.89 -0.74 13.75
N GLU A 493 26.30 -1.42 12.69
CA GLU A 493 27.70 -1.41 12.24
C GLU A 493 27.83 -0.63 10.93
N GLU A 494 28.69 0.39 10.95
CA GLU A 494 29.04 1.22 9.80
C GLU A 494 29.70 0.34 8.72
N LYS A 495 29.01 0.15 7.59
CA LYS A 495 29.72 -0.27 6.36
C LYS A 495 30.23 1.00 5.69
N GLU A 496 31.53 1.26 5.81
CA GLU A 496 32.24 2.14 4.90
C GLU A 496 32.07 1.60 3.47
N SER A 497 31.27 2.28 2.65
CA SER A 497 31.42 2.16 1.21
C SER A 497 32.81 2.68 0.84
N THR A 498 33.56 1.92 0.05
CA THR A 498 34.94 2.28 -0.32
C THR A 498 35.04 3.52 -1.22
N VAL A 499 33.89 4.06 -1.67
CA VAL A 499 33.78 5.19 -2.59
C VAL A 499 32.69 6.16 -2.10
N ASP A 500 33.04 7.44 -1.97
CA ASP A 500 32.13 8.51 -1.55
C ASP A 500 31.11 8.88 -2.65
N GLU A 501 29.96 8.21 -2.64
CA GLU A 501 28.82 8.47 -3.52
C GLU A 501 28.12 9.82 -3.25
N SER A 502 28.54 10.58 -2.22
CA SER A 502 28.07 11.97 -2.08
C SER A 502 28.68 12.90 -3.14
N THR A 503 29.59 12.41 -4.00
CA THR A 503 30.16 13.17 -5.12
C THR A 503 29.70 12.63 -6.48
N ILE A 504 29.69 13.48 -7.52
CA ILE A 504 29.39 13.03 -8.90
C ILE A 504 30.40 11.98 -9.36
N TRP A 505 31.68 12.16 -9.02
CA TRP A 505 32.73 11.23 -9.38
C TRP A 505 32.57 9.88 -8.68
N GLY A 506 32.27 9.88 -7.38
CA GLY A 506 32.02 8.64 -6.64
C GLY A 506 30.80 7.88 -7.15
N LEU A 507 29.70 8.59 -7.47
CA LEU A 507 28.52 7.99 -8.11
C LEU A 507 28.86 7.34 -9.45
N LEU A 508 29.64 8.02 -10.29
CA LEU A 508 30.06 7.45 -11.57
C LEU A 508 30.97 6.24 -11.36
N GLN A 509 31.97 6.34 -10.49
CA GLN A 509 32.92 5.27 -10.25
C GLN A 509 32.24 4.00 -9.72
N ASN A 510 31.27 4.14 -8.81
CA ASN A 510 30.56 2.99 -8.24
C ASN A 510 29.49 2.43 -9.19
N ASN A 511 28.83 3.28 -10.00
CA ASN A 511 27.62 2.89 -10.74
C ASN A 511 27.78 2.87 -12.28
N TYR A 512 28.97 3.12 -12.85
CA TYR A 512 29.13 3.24 -14.31
C TYR A 512 28.68 1.98 -15.06
N GLN A 513 28.87 0.78 -14.49
CA GLN A 513 28.47 -0.47 -15.13
C GLN A 513 26.94 -0.58 -15.24
N GLU A 514 26.21 -0.20 -14.18
CA GLU A 514 24.75 -0.10 -14.19
C GLU A 514 24.28 0.87 -15.27
N LEU A 515 24.85 2.08 -15.27
CA LEU A 515 24.48 3.12 -16.22
C LEU A 515 24.76 2.71 -17.67
N LEU A 516 25.87 2.02 -17.94
CA LEU A 516 26.17 1.50 -19.28
C LEU A 516 25.23 0.36 -19.69
N LYS A 517 24.84 -0.53 -18.77
CA LYS A 517 23.84 -1.58 -19.04
C LYS A 517 22.47 -0.99 -19.35
N GLY A 518 21.97 -0.11 -18.49
CA GLY A 518 20.70 0.60 -18.68
C GLY A 518 20.71 1.39 -19.99
N LEU A 519 21.83 2.03 -20.31
CA LEU A 519 22.02 2.69 -21.60
C LEU A 519 21.97 1.73 -22.78
N GLY A 520 22.60 0.56 -22.66
CA GLY A 520 22.54 -0.49 -23.69
C GLY A 520 21.09 -0.91 -23.98
N VAL A 521 20.29 -1.09 -22.93
CA VAL A 521 18.85 -1.38 -23.04
C VAL A 521 18.09 -0.24 -23.74
N THR A 522 18.35 1.01 -23.36
CA THR A 522 17.77 2.21 -24.01
C THR A 522 18.08 2.23 -25.51
N ILE A 523 19.33 1.99 -25.90
CA ILE A 523 19.74 1.98 -27.31
C ILE A 523 19.11 0.80 -28.06
N ALA A 524 19.11 -0.39 -27.46
CA ALA A 524 18.53 -1.59 -28.07
C ALA A 524 17.02 -1.41 -28.32
N LEU A 525 16.27 -0.91 -27.33
CA LEU A 525 14.86 -0.56 -27.48
C LEU A 525 14.66 0.44 -28.62
N ALA A 526 15.39 1.56 -28.61
CA ALA A 526 15.26 2.58 -29.62
C ALA A 526 15.52 2.04 -31.04
N LEU A 527 16.60 1.27 -31.24
CA LEU A 527 16.97 0.72 -32.54
C LEU A 527 15.96 -0.31 -33.06
N ILE A 528 15.58 -1.29 -32.22
CA ILE A 528 14.67 -2.37 -32.63
C ILE A 528 13.28 -1.81 -32.87
N SER A 529 12.76 -0.99 -31.95
CA SER A 529 11.46 -0.35 -32.12
C SER A 529 11.41 0.55 -33.34
N PHE A 530 12.47 1.32 -33.60
CA PHE A 530 12.49 2.20 -34.76
C PHE A 530 12.58 1.43 -36.07
N ALA A 531 13.31 0.32 -36.13
CA ALA A 531 13.35 -0.54 -37.31
C ALA A 531 11.96 -1.10 -37.65
N ILE A 532 11.23 -1.58 -36.65
CA ILE A 532 9.85 -2.06 -36.82
C ILE A 532 8.92 -0.90 -37.19
N ALA A 533 9.05 0.24 -36.51
CA ALA A 533 8.29 1.47 -36.77
C ALA A 533 8.47 1.97 -38.21
N MET A 534 9.68 1.87 -38.78
CA MET A 534 9.95 2.23 -40.18
C MET A 534 9.14 1.36 -41.14
N VAL A 535 9.07 0.05 -40.90
CA VAL A 535 8.28 -0.87 -41.72
C VAL A 535 6.78 -0.53 -41.61
N ILE A 536 6.27 -0.44 -40.39
CA ILE A 536 4.85 -0.11 -40.12
C ILE A 536 4.51 1.25 -40.74
N GLY A 537 5.30 2.26 -40.46
CA GLY A 537 5.06 3.63 -40.91
C GLY A 537 5.13 3.78 -42.42
N ILE A 538 6.06 3.11 -43.12
CA ILE A 538 6.08 3.13 -44.59
C ILE A 538 4.82 2.47 -45.16
N ILE A 539 4.38 1.33 -44.62
CA ILE A 539 3.16 0.64 -45.08
C ILE A 539 1.93 1.53 -44.90
N PHE A 540 1.69 2.04 -43.69
CA PHE A 540 0.52 2.87 -43.40
C PHE A 540 0.60 4.25 -44.07
N GLY A 541 1.79 4.82 -44.21
CA GLY A 541 2.02 6.03 -44.98
C GLY A 541 1.68 5.86 -46.46
N MET A 542 2.05 4.73 -47.08
CA MET A 542 1.67 4.41 -48.45
C MET A 542 0.16 4.16 -48.60
N PHE A 543 -0.48 3.53 -47.61
CA PHE A 543 -1.93 3.36 -47.57
C PHE A 543 -2.67 4.71 -47.53
N SER A 544 -2.15 5.67 -46.77
CA SER A 544 -2.76 7.01 -46.63
C SER A 544 -2.80 7.82 -47.93
N VAL A 545 -1.88 7.57 -48.88
CA VAL A 545 -1.84 8.21 -50.20
C VAL A 545 -2.40 7.32 -51.31
N SER A 546 -2.98 6.18 -50.95
CA SER A 546 -3.49 5.22 -51.94
C SER A 546 -4.73 5.74 -52.66
N PRO A 547 -4.91 5.44 -53.96
CA PRO A 547 -6.16 5.73 -54.66
C PRO A 547 -7.35 4.98 -54.05
N TYR A 548 -7.12 3.84 -53.39
CA TYR A 548 -8.15 3.02 -52.78
C TYR A 548 -8.61 3.60 -51.44
N LYS A 549 -9.90 3.97 -51.36
CA LYS A 549 -10.53 4.54 -50.15
C LYS A 549 -10.38 3.66 -48.90
N PRO A 550 -10.53 2.31 -48.95
CA PRO A 550 -10.40 1.48 -47.76
C PRO A 550 -9.00 1.53 -47.14
N LEU A 551 -7.94 1.57 -47.96
CA LEU A 551 -6.57 1.65 -47.46
C LEU A 551 -6.31 2.97 -46.73
N ARG A 552 -6.82 4.08 -47.29
CA ARG A 552 -6.73 5.39 -46.63
C ARG A 552 -7.41 5.40 -45.28
N TRP A 553 -8.63 4.85 -45.21
CA TRP A 553 -9.40 4.78 -43.98
C TRP A 553 -8.72 3.92 -42.90
N ILE A 554 -8.14 2.78 -43.28
CA ILE A 554 -7.36 1.92 -42.35
C ILE A 554 -6.15 2.69 -41.80
N ALA A 555 -5.45 3.46 -42.64
CA ALA A 555 -4.32 4.27 -42.21
C ALA A 555 -4.72 5.43 -41.31
N GLU A 556 -5.81 6.13 -41.64
CA GLU A 556 -6.38 7.19 -40.79
C GLU A 556 -6.72 6.65 -39.40
N ILE A 557 -7.44 5.53 -39.31
CA ILE A 557 -7.79 4.92 -38.01
C ILE A 557 -6.54 4.55 -37.21
N PHE A 558 -5.57 3.87 -37.84
CA PHE A 558 -4.34 3.49 -37.16
C PHE A 558 -3.60 4.71 -36.60
N VAL A 559 -3.42 5.75 -37.41
CA VAL A 559 -2.73 6.98 -37.02
C VAL A 559 -3.50 7.71 -35.92
N ASP A 560 -4.82 7.88 -36.07
CA ASP A 560 -5.68 8.60 -35.13
C ASP A 560 -5.74 7.92 -33.77
N VAL A 561 -5.89 6.58 -33.74
CA VAL A 561 -5.95 5.82 -32.49
C VAL A 561 -4.61 5.84 -31.77
N ILE A 562 -3.52 5.51 -32.47
CA ILE A 562 -2.21 5.39 -31.82
C ILE A 562 -1.70 6.75 -31.33
N ARG A 563 -1.87 7.83 -32.11
CA ARG A 563 -1.46 9.18 -31.69
C ARG A 563 -2.43 9.81 -30.69
N GLY A 564 -3.67 9.34 -30.65
CA GLY A 564 -4.70 9.82 -29.72
C GLY A 564 -4.54 9.28 -28.29
N ILE A 565 -3.84 8.15 -28.12
CA ILE A 565 -3.61 7.53 -26.82
C ILE A 565 -2.18 7.85 -26.34
N PRO A 566 -2.00 8.36 -25.11
CA PRO A 566 -0.66 8.53 -24.53
C PRO A 566 0.16 7.24 -24.58
N LEU A 567 1.43 7.34 -25.00
CA LEU A 567 2.32 6.17 -25.13
C LEU A 567 2.44 5.37 -23.83
N MET A 568 2.43 6.04 -22.67
CA MET A 568 2.45 5.35 -21.37
C MET A 568 1.25 4.41 -21.19
N ILE A 569 0.05 4.83 -21.64
CA ILE A 569 -1.17 4.02 -21.58
C ILE A 569 -1.09 2.87 -22.58
N VAL A 570 -0.54 3.11 -23.77
CA VAL A 570 -0.33 2.04 -24.78
C VAL A 570 0.63 0.98 -24.24
N ALA A 571 1.75 1.39 -23.64
CA ALA A 571 2.72 0.48 -23.03
C ALA A 571 2.10 -0.33 -21.87
N ALA A 572 1.37 0.34 -20.97
CA ALA A 572 0.65 -0.30 -19.87
C ALA A 572 -0.41 -1.29 -20.38
N PHE A 573 -1.17 -0.94 -21.42
CA PHE A 573 -2.20 -1.80 -21.99
C PHE A 573 -1.60 -3.02 -22.69
N ILE A 574 -0.47 -2.88 -23.39
CA ILE A 574 0.22 -4.02 -24.01
C ILE A 574 0.82 -4.94 -22.95
N PHE A 575 1.37 -4.37 -21.86
CA PHE A 575 2.05 -5.15 -20.83
C PHE A 575 1.10 -5.82 -19.83
N TRP A 576 0.04 -5.14 -19.41
CA TRP A 576 -0.94 -5.67 -18.45
C TRP A 576 -2.27 -6.06 -19.11
N GLY A 577 -2.81 -5.20 -19.98
CA GLY A 577 -4.14 -5.40 -20.57
C GLY A 577 -4.25 -6.61 -21.50
N ILE A 578 -3.31 -6.74 -22.46
CA ILE A 578 -3.34 -7.84 -23.44
C ILE A 578 -3.14 -9.21 -22.78
N PRO A 579 -2.14 -9.40 -21.88
CA PRO A 579 -2.01 -10.67 -21.16
C PRO A 579 -3.27 -11.07 -20.40
N ASN A 580 -3.93 -10.13 -19.71
CA ASN A 580 -5.18 -10.41 -18.97
C ASN A 580 -6.31 -10.85 -19.89
N LEU A 581 -6.43 -10.20 -21.05
CA LEU A 581 -7.44 -10.59 -22.03
C LEU A 581 -7.17 -12.00 -22.56
N ILE A 582 -5.91 -12.31 -22.89
CA ILE A 582 -5.52 -13.64 -23.37
C ILE A 582 -5.78 -14.69 -22.29
N GLU A 583 -5.38 -14.45 -21.05
CA GLU A 583 -5.63 -15.35 -19.93
C GLU A 583 -7.14 -15.57 -19.72
N SER A 584 -7.95 -14.50 -19.73
CA SER A 584 -9.40 -14.61 -19.58
C SER A 584 -10.09 -15.43 -20.68
N MET A 585 -9.51 -15.44 -21.89
CA MET A 585 -10.07 -16.16 -23.04
C MET A 585 -9.53 -17.58 -23.19
N THR A 586 -8.27 -17.81 -22.81
CA THR A 586 -7.54 -19.06 -23.13
C THR A 586 -7.15 -19.86 -21.89
N GLY A 587 -7.24 -19.28 -20.70
CA GLY A 587 -6.73 -19.86 -19.45
C GLY A 587 -5.20 -19.95 -19.39
N GLN A 588 -4.48 -19.39 -20.37
CA GLN A 588 -3.02 -19.42 -20.45
C GLN A 588 -2.42 -18.03 -20.29
N GLN A 589 -1.38 -17.95 -19.48
CA GLN A 589 -0.63 -16.73 -19.23
C GLN A 589 0.21 -16.34 -20.46
N SER A 590 0.13 -15.08 -20.88
CA SER A 590 0.88 -14.58 -22.04
C SER A 590 2.37 -14.43 -21.73
N PRO A 591 3.29 -14.83 -22.64
CA PRO A 591 4.74 -14.75 -22.42
C PRO A 591 5.34 -13.35 -22.68
N ILE A 592 4.52 -12.29 -22.72
CA ILE A 592 4.99 -10.95 -23.06
C ILE A 592 5.77 -10.35 -21.87
N ASN A 593 7.10 -10.25 -22.02
CA ASN A 593 7.94 -9.54 -21.06
C ASN A 593 7.97 -8.01 -21.32
N ALA A 594 8.50 -7.26 -20.36
CA ALA A 594 8.52 -5.78 -20.40
C ALA A 594 9.31 -5.22 -21.61
N PHE A 595 10.39 -5.88 -22.03
CA PHE A 595 11.18 -5.46 -23.20
C PHE A 595 10.37 -5.59 -24.49
N VAL A 596 9.66 -6.71 -24.67
CA VAL A 596 8.79 -6.95 -25.84
C VAL A 596 7.61 -5.97 -25.83
N ALA A 597 6.95 -5.79 -24.69
CA ALA A 597 5.84 -4.84 -24.57
C ALA A 597 6.29 -3.40 -24.90
N GLY A 598 7.41 -2.95 -24.32
CA GLY A 598 8.02 -1.66 -24.63
C GLY A 598 8.38 -1.53 -26.10
N THR A 599 8.93 -2.61 -26.70
CA THR A 599 9.27 -2.64 -28.12
C THR A 599 8.04 -2.42 -29.01
N ILE A 600 6.95 -3.14 -28.75
CA ILE A 600 5.68 -3.02 -29.50
C ILE A 600 5.10 -1.61 -29.32
N ALA A 601 5.00 -1.12 -28.08
CA ALA A 601 4.43 0.19 -27.78
C ALA A 601 5.18 1.32 -28.52
N LEU A 602 6.52 1.33 -28.41
CA LEU A 602 7.36 2.30 -29.11
C LEU A 602 7.26 2.15 -30.63
N SER A 603 7.20 0.91 -31.15
CA SER A 603 7.10 0.66 -32.60
C SER A 603 5.80 1.18 -33.20
N LEU A 604 4.67 0.94 -32.51
CA LEU A 604 3.36 1.42 -32.96
C LEU A 604 3.32 2.95 -32.92
N ASN A 605 3.74 3.55 -31.81
CA ASN A 605 3.76 5.00 -31.65
C ASN A 605 4.64 5.68 -32.70
N ALA A 606 5.92 5.30 -32.79
CA ALA A 606 6.82 5.85 -33.79
C ALA A 606 6.34 5.54 -35.22
N GLY A 607 5.75 4.37 -35.46
CA GLY A 607 5.20 3.98 -36.76
C GLY A 607 4.07 4.88 -37.24
N ALA A 608 3.18 5.31 -36.34
CA ALA A 608 2.11 6.27 -36.68
C ALA A 608 2.67 7.65 -37.07
N TYR A 609 3.70 8.15 -36.38
CA TYR A 609 4.38 9.40 -36.78
C TYR A 609 5.14 9.25 -38.10
N ILE A 610 5.81 8.10 -38.32
CA ILE A 610 6.48 7.80 -39.58
C ILE A 610 5.49 7.72 -40.74
N ALA A 611 4.29 7.16 -40.54
CA ALA A 611 3.23 7.13 -41.55
C ALA A 611 2.85 8.54 -42.02
N GLU A 612 2.75 9.49 -41.09
CA GLU A 612 2.47 10.89 -41.39
C GLU A 612 3.64 11.59 -42.08
N ILE A 613 4.88 11.28 -41.71
CA ILE A 613 6.09 11.76 -42.40
C ILE A 613 6.10 11.26 -43.84
N VAL A 614 5.78 9.98 -44.07
CA VAL A 614 5.70 9.38 -45.40
C VAL A 614 4.60 10.04 -46.23
N ARG A 615 3.39 10.20 -45.66
CA ARG A 615 2.28 10.89 -46.30
C ARG A 615 2.65 12.32 -46.70
N GLY A 616 3.20 13.09 -45.76
CA GLY A 616 3.61 14.47 -45.97
C GLY A 616 4.76 14.60 -46.98
N GLY A 617 5.74 13.69 -46.94
CA GLY A 617 6.86 13.67 -47.87
C GLY A 617 6.43 13.38 -49.31
N ILE A 618 5.45 12.49 -49.51
CA ILE A 618 4.86 12.20 -50.83
C ILE A 618 4.07 13.41 -51.32
N GLN A 619 3.25 14.02 -50.45
CA GLN A 619 2.46 15.20 -50.79
C GLN A 619 3.29 16.45 -51.06
N ALA A 620 4.52 16.51 -50.55
CA ALA A 620 5.45 17.61 -50.81
C ALA A 620 6.05 17.59 -52.24
N VAL A 621 5.98 16.45 -52.95
CA VAL A 621 6.39 16.39 -54.36
C VAL A 621 5.33 17.09 -55.22
N PRO A 622 5.70 18.01 -56.13
CA PRO A 622 4.73 18.74 -56.96
C PRO A 622 3.78 17.81 -57.71
N VAL A 623 2.47 18.02 -57.55
CA VAL A 623 1.42 17.17 -58.12
C VAL A 623 1.51 17.05 -59.65
N GLY A 624 2.01 18.09 -60.32
CA GLY A 624 2.24 18.08 -61.77
C GLY A 624 3.17 16.96 -62.26
N GLN A 625 4.07 16.43 -61.42
CA GLN A 625 4.90 15.27 -61.76
C GLN A 625 4.05 13.99 -61.94
N MET A 626 3.04 13.81 -61.07
CA MET A 626 2.08 12.71 -61.19
C MET A 626 1.19 12.91 -62.43
N GLU A 627 0.66 14.11 -62.64
CA GLU A 627 -0.19 14.43 -63.79
C GLU A 627 0.54 14.24 -65.13
N ALA A 628 1.77 14.74 -65.25
CA ALA A 628 2.59 14.58 -66.46
C ALA A 628 2.90 13.11 -66.77
N SER A 629 3.28 12.33 -65.75
CA SER A 629 3.55 10.89 -65.91
C SER A 629 2.29 10.10 -66.33
N ARG A 630 1.12 10.46 -65.78
CA ARG A 630 -0.17 9.85 -66.16
C ARG A 630 -0.56 10.21 -67.59
N SER A 631 -0.29 11.44 -68.04
CA SER A 631 -0.51 11.87 -69.43
C SER A 631 0.38 11.12 -70.44
N LEU A 632 1.56 10.65 -70.00
CA LEU A 632 2.44 9.77 -70.78
C LEU A 632 2.05 8.28 -70.73
N GLY A 633 0.88 7.95 -70.16
CA GLY A 633 0.37 6.57 -70.07
C GLY A 633 1.04 5.70 -68.99
N ILE A 634 1.89 6.27 -68.14
CA ILE A 634 2.58 5.53 -67.08
C ILE A 634 1.59 5.24 -65.93
N SER A 635 1.59 4.01 -65.41
CA SER A 635 0.69 3.62 -64.31
C SER A 635 1.01 4.36 -63.01
N TYR A 636 0.02 4.47 -62.11
CA TYR A 636 0.19 5.08 -60.79
C TYR A 636 1.36 4.44 -60.01
N SER A 637 1.40 3.11 -59.94
CA SER A 637 2.44 2.39 -59.21
C SER A 637 3.83 2.64 -59.78
N LYS A 638 3.96 2.70 -61.12
CA LYS A 638 5.25 2.95 -61.78
C LYS A 638 5.69 4.41 -61.59
N THR A 639 4.76 5.35 -61.67
CA THR A 639 4.98 6.77 -61.34
C THR A 639 5.42 6.95 -59.88
N MET A 640 4.71 6.31 -58.96
CA MET A 640 5.00 6.37 -57.53
C MET A 640 6.39 5.81 -57.22
N SER A 641 6.72 4.63 -57.72
CA SER A 641 8.01 3.97 -57.45
C SER A 641 9.21 4.67 -58.11
N LYS A 642 9.07 5.16 -59.35
CA LYS A 642 10.20 5.64 -60.15
C LYS A 642 10.38 7.16 -60.15
N ILE A 643 9.33 7.92 -59.86
CA ILE A 643 9.35 9.39 -59.95
C ILE A 643 9.12 10.02 -58.59
N ILE A 644 8.03 9.67 -57.90
CA ILE A 644 7.62 10.34 -56.67
C ILE A 644 8.45 9.89 -55.47
N LEU A 645 8.52 8.58 -55.18
CA LEU A 645 9.21 8.06 -54.00
C LEU A 645 10.69 8.45 -53.93
N PRO A 646 11.50 8.39 -55.00
CA PRO A 646 12.90 8.81 -54.93
C PRO A 646 13.09 10.27 -54.48
N GLN A 647 12.18 11.17 -54.88
CA GLN A 647 12.19 12.57 -54.45
C GLN A 647 11.65 12.70 -53.02
N ALA A 648 10.52 12.05 -52.75
CA ALA A 648 9.88 12.08 -51.44
C ALA A 648 10.79 11.52 -50.34
N THR A 649 11.57 10.46 -50.60
CA THR A 649 12.53 9.89 -49.63
C THR A 649 13.58 10.91 -49.20
N LYS A 650 14.06 11.77 -50.11
CA LYS A 650 15.00 12.84 -49.77
C LYS A 650 14.37 13.89 -48.85
N ILE A 651 13.07 14.16 -49.03
CA ILE A 651 12.28 15.08 -48.19
C ILE A 651 12.02 14.46 -46.81
N MET A 652 11.75 13.15 -46.73
CA MET A 652 11.42 12.46 -45.47
C MET A 652 12.63 12.21 -44.57
N LEU A 653 13.82 12.00 -45.13
CA LEU A 653 14.99 11.51 -44.38
C LEU A 653 15.35 12.36 -43.13
N PRO A 654 15.37 13.71 -43.18
CA PRO A 654 15.63 14.51 -41.98
C PRO A 654 14.57 14.30 -40.88
N ASN A 655 13.31 14.06 -41.27
CA ASN A 655 12.22 13.82 -40.33
C ASN A 655 12.31 12.43 -39.70
N PHE A 656 12.75 11.40 -40.42
CA PHE A 656 13.00 10.07 -39.84
C PHE A 656 14.08 10.12 -38.75
N VAL A 657 15.16 10.86 -39.01
CA VAL A 657 16.21 11.10 -38.02
C VAL A 657 15.66 11.75 -36.77
N ASN A 658 14.88 12.82 -36.93
CA ASN A 658 14.27 13.51 -35.79
C ASN A 658 13.35 12.57 -35.02
N GLN A 659 12.58 11.74 -35.73
CA GLN A 659 11.70 10.75 -35.11
C GLN A 659 12.47 9.66 -34.36
N PHE A 660 13.65 9.26 -34.82
CA PHE A 660 14.50 8.32 -34.09
C PHE A 660 14.99 8.93 -32.77
N VAL A 661 15.39 10.21 -32.77
CA VAL A 661 15.80 10.92 -31.56
C VAL A 661 14.63 11.04 -30.57
N ILE A 662 13.42 11.26 -31.06
CA ILE A 662 12.20 11.26 -30.23
C ILE A 662 11.95 9.87 -29.66
N ALA A 663 12.00 8.82 -30.48
CA ALA A 663 11.80 7.44 -30.03
C ALA A 663 12.81 7.02 -28.94
N LEU A 664 14.07 7.47 -29.04
CA LEU A 664 15.08 7.25 -28.00
C LEU A 664 14.73 7.95 -26.69
N LYS A 665 14.18 9.17 -26.73
CA LYS A 665 13.70 9.85 -25.51
C LYS A 665 12.47 9.15 -24.94
N ASP A 666 11.56 8.71 -25.80
CA ASP A 666 10.33 8.03 -25.41
C ASP A 666 10.58 6.68 -24.72
N THR A 667 11.79 6.10 -24.81
CA THR A 667 12.14 4.90 -24.01
C THR A 667 12.00 5.14 -22.52
N THR A 668 12.18 6.38 -22.03
CA THR A 668 12.01 6.69 -20.61
C THR A 668 10.57 6.46 -20.15
N ILE A 669 9.59 6.50 -21.06
CA ILE A 669 8.18 6.23 -20.74
C ILE A 669 7.97 4.74 -20.43
N VAL A 670 8.79 3.86 -21.01
CA VAL A 670 8.73 2.41 -20.76
C VAL A 670 9.20 2.07 -19.33
N SER A 671 9.89 2.97 -18.63
CA SER A 671 10.19 2.80 -17.20
C SER A 671 8.93 2.64 -16.34
N ALA A 672 7.77 3.14 -16.80
CA ALA A 672 6.50 3.01 -16.10
C ALA A 672 5.98 1.56 -16.01
N ILE A 673 6.45 0.67 -16.89
CA ILE A 673 6.13 -0.77 -16.84
C ILE A 673 7.27 -1.60 -16.21
N GLY A 674 8.20 -0.95 -15.51
CA GLY A 674 9.25 -1.62 -14.74
C GLY A 674 10.51 -2.04 -15.53
N LEU A 675 10.63 -1.65 -16.79
CA LEU A 675 11.82 -1.98 -17.59
C LEU A 675 13.02 -1.12 -17.18
N ALA A 676 14.12 -1.78 -16.76
CA ALA A 676 15.36 -1.15 -16.31
C ALA A 676 16.21 -0.59 -17.48
N GLU A 677 15.68 0.41 -18.18
CA GLU A 677 16.43 1.27 -19.10
C GLU A 677 17.13 2.42 -18.35
N LEU A 678 17.95 3.23 -19.02
CA LEU A 678 18.85 4.20 -18.37
C LEU A 678 18.18 5.10 -17.32
N PHE A 679 16.99 5.63 -17.59
CA PHE A 679 16.31 6.49 -16.61
C PHE A 679 15.80 5.70 -15.41
N LYS A 680 15.25 4.50 -15.62
CA LYS A 680 14.87 3.58 -14.52
C LYS A 680 16.07 3.14 -13.70
N THR A 681 17.18 2.73 -14.33
CA THR A 681 18.43 2.38 -13.64
C THR A 681 18.93 3.53 -12.76
N GLY A 682 18.85 4.76 -13.26
CA GLY A 682 19.18 5.94 -12.46
C GLY A 682 18.27 6.09 -11.24
N LYS A 683 16.96 5.85 -11.37
CA LYS A 683 16.02 5.84 -10.22
C LYS A 683 16.35 4.75 -9.20
N ASP A 684 16.80 3.59 -9.63
CA ASP A 684 17.16 2.48 -8.75
C ASP A 684 18.43 2.80 -7.94
N ILE A 685 19.45 3.39 -8.58
CA ILE A 685 20.65 3.92 -7.89
C ILE A 685 20.25 4.95 -6.83
N ILE A 686 19.36 5.88 -7.20
CA ILE A 686 18.87 6.92 -6.28
C ILE A 686 18.15 6.28 -5.09
N ALA A 687 17.37 5.24 -5.28
CA ALA A 687 16.64 4.63 -4.17
C ALA A 687 17.55 3.84 -3.21
N ARG A 688 18.76 3.43 -3.64
CA ARG A 688 19.82 2.85 -2.79
C ARG A 688 20.57 3.90 -1.98
N ASN A 689 21.09 4.94 -2.63
CA ASN A 689 22.02 5.90 -2.01
C ASN A 689 21.42 7.28 -1.72
N TYR A 690 20.19 7.49 -2.17
CA TYR A 690 19.42 8.72 -2.03
C TYR A 690 20.10 9.98 -2.63
N GLN A 691 20.94 9.83 -3.66
CA GLN A 691 21.67 10.93 -4.30
C GLN A 691 21.00 11.47 -5.57
N SER A 692 19.73 11.85 -5.46
CA SER A 692 18.88 12.18 -6.62
C SER A 692 19.38 13.32 -7.50
N PHE A 693 19.74 14.47 -6.92
CA PHE A 693 20.16 15.63 -7.70
C PHE A 693 21.36 15.31 -8.60
N ARG A 694 22.39 14.67 -8.02
CA ARG A 694 23.62 14.33 -8.72
C ARG A 694 23.39 13.26 -9.77
N MET A 695 22.58 12.26 -9.44
CA MET A 695 22.26 11.19 -10.38
C MET A 695 21.41 11.72 -11.54
N TYR A 696 20.40 12.56 -11.31
CA TYR A 696 19.66 13.19 -12.41
C TYR A 696 20.55 14.10 -13.28
N ALA A 697 21.52 14.81 -12.70
CA ALA A 697 22.50 15.57 -13.47
C ALA A 697 23.36 14.64 -14.36
N ILE A 698 23.81 13.51 -13.83
CA ILE A 698 24.53 12.48 -14.60
C ILE A 698 23.66 11.96 -15.76
N LEU A 699 22.41 11.57 -15.49
CA LEU A 699 21.48 11.09 -16.53
C LEU A 699 21.26 12.15 -17.61
N ALA A 700 21.05 13.42 -17.23
CA ALA A 700 20.86 14.51 -18.17
C ALA A 700 22.07 14.68 -19.10
N VAL A 701 23.29 14.58 -18.55
CA VAL A 701 24.53 14.63 -19.35
C VAL A 701 24.66 13.41 -20.26
N LEU A 702 24.35 12.20 -19.78
CA LEU A 702 24.39 10.98 -20.60
C LEU A 702 23.41 11.05 -21.78
N TYR A 703 22.14 11.40 -21.54
CA TYR A 703 21.17 11.61 -22.62
C TYR A 703 21.62 12.71 -23.57
N LEU A 704 22.13 13.84 -23.06
CA LEU A 704 22.62 14.94 -23.89
C LEU A 704 23.75 14.50 -24.82
N ILE A 705 24.75 13.77 -24.30
CA ILE A 705 25.87 13.25 -25.09
C ILE A 705 25.35 12.39 -26.23
N ILE A 706 24.47 11.44 -25.92
CA ILE A 706 24.01 10.43 -26.89
C ILE A 706 23.10 11.03 -27.94
N ILE A 707 22.14 11.86 -27.52
CA ILE A 707 21.27 12.59 -28.45
C ILE A 707 22.10 13.50 -29.35
N THR A 708 23.11 14.20 -28.81
CA THR A 708 23.99 15.07 -29.59
C THR A 708 24.82 14.29 -30.60
N LEU A 709 25.40 13.16 -30.19
CA LEU A 709 26.17 12.27 -31.08
C LEU A 709 25.29 11.74 -32.22
N LEU A 710 24.09 11.24 -31.91
CA LEU A 710 23.14 10.74 -32.90
C LEU A 710 22.67 11.85 -33.85
N THR A 711 22.33 13.03 -33.32
CA THR A 711 21.94 14.18 -34.13
C THR A 711 23.07 14.63 -35.06
N ARG A 712 24.32 14.62 -34.59
CA ARG A 712 25.49 14.95 -35.43
C ARG A 712 25.75 13.89 -36.49
N LEU A 713 25.66 12.61 -36.14
CA LEU A 713 25.80 11.49 -37.08
C LEU A 713 24.76 11.62 -38.19
N ALA A 714 23.52 11.90 -37.81
CA ALA A 714 22.43 11.99 -38.75
C ALA A 714 22.53 13.23 -39.66
N LYS A 715 22.95 14.39 -39.13
CA LYS A 715 23.27 15.57 -39.97
C LYS A 715 24.39 15.28 -40.97
N ARG A 716 25.39 14.46 -40.61
CA ARG A 716 26.44 14.03 -41.56
C ARG A 716 25.88 13.11 -42.65
N LEU A 717 24.97 12.20 -42.31
CA LEU A 717 24.29 11.33 -43.27
C LEU A 717 23.39 12.15 -44.22
N GLU A 718 22.65 13.14 -43.71
CA GLU A 718 21.82 14.04 -44.51
C GLU A 718 22.66 14.81 -45.55
N LYS A 719 23.83 15.33 -45.14
CA LYS A 719 24.75 16.05 -46.05
C LYS A 719 25.36 15.19 -47.16
N ARG A 720 25.35 13.86 -47.04
CA ARG A 720 25.84 12.95 -48.08
C ARG A 720 24.75 12.52 -49.08
N ILE A 721 23.48 12.75 -48.75
CA ILE A 721 22.31 12.32 -49.53
C ILE A 721 21.67 13.50 -50.29
N LYS A 722 21.89 14.73 -49.81
CA LYS A 722 21.81 15.94 -50.65
C LYS A 722 22.97 15.94 -51.65
#